data_AF-A0A2D5XRV2-F1
#
_entry.id   AF-A0A2D5XRV2-F1
#
_cell.length_a   1.000
_cell.length_b   1.000
_cell.length_c   1.000
_cell.angle_alpha   90.00
_cell.angle_beta   90.00
_cell.angle_gamma   90.00
#
_symmetry.space_group_name_H-M   'P 1'
#
loop_
_entity.id
_entity.type
_entity.pdbx_description
1 polymer ?
#
loop_
_entity_poly.entity_id
_entity_poly.type
_entity_poly.pdbx_seq_one_letter_code
_entity_poly.pdbx_strand_id
1 'polypeptide(L)'
;MRLPALICFFALTALSTAQEPIKVLIVSGANNHDWEWTTPSLDRILSASSRFEVEVTFEPAKYLVDLDRLRSFDAILLDYNGPRWGEPAESNFLTAVRSGLGVSVVHAANNAFPGWQAYESMVCHCWRKGTGHGRFHPFDVRVEDRSHPITRTLPDLVAHPDELYHRLMHMHDCGFDQIASAFSDPATGGTNSYEPMIVVRMEGKGRIFHTPLGHVWKGGTHAAHEDLQFAEVIRRGTEWAATGDVIDGTSNANTLTSTQRKTGWQLLFDGKSLAGWENAKGEAPGAGWQVVNGCLRRATAAGNLFTKTKYTDFELEFEFQVAAQANSGLKYRVQHTTSGVIGPEFQILDDTFHENLPSKQLSASLYDVITADKSTPIGPLRWHQARVVTRGNHIEHWIDGQLVVSADVSGDQFQEARLNSKFKNHEDFAKAQAGPIMLQDHGGEVWYRSMRLRSSESLAKKEVSLFQGDGLEGWTPTGDAAWTRHGDTIIGKVKGGGQSFLHTADEYQDFLFEAEVWVEVKGNSGIQFRSYLKDGKRVCGYQAEIDPSDRSWSGGIFCECDNWIQDLKDNPQARAAFQLNSWNRYRIECLGSHLRVSINGIPTADLHDDRFASGFIALQVHSGRKGTIHWRNPRLYEFK
;
A
#
# COMPACT_ATOMS: atom_id res chain seq x y z
N MET A 1 16.14 35.51 41.21
CA MET A 1 14.78 35.58 40.65
C MET A 1 14.90 35.60 39.13
N ARG A 2 14.76 34.45 38.47
CA ARG A 2 14.85 34.31 37.00
C ARG A 2 13.54 33.66 36.53
N LEU A 3 12.82 34.33 35.63
CA LEU A 3 11.62 33.78 34.98
C LEU A 3 12.00 32.55 34.12
N PRO A 4 11.18 31.50 34.05
CA PRO A 4 11.40 30.41 33.11
C PRO A 4 10.89 30.81 31.71
N ALA A 5 11.72 30.53 30.70
CA ALA A 5 11.38 30.70 29.30
C ALA A 5 10.33 29.68 28.88
N LEU A 6 9.25 30.16 28.27
CA LEU A 6 8.20 29.35 27.65
C LEU A 6 8.77 28.74 26.37
N ILE A 7 9.09 27.44 26.39
CA ILE A 7 9.46 26.69 25.18
C ILE A 7 8.16 26.24 24.51
N CYS A 8 7.74 26.98 23.48
CA CYS A 8 6.66 26.54 22.59
C CYS A 8 7.16 25.35 21.77
N PHE A 9 6.64 24.16 22.06
CA PHE A 9 6.72 23.00 21.16
C PHE A 9 5.84 23.26 19.95
N PHE A 10 6.45 23.62 18.82
CA PHE A 10 5.80 23.45 17.52
C PHE A 10 5.76 21.96 17.20
N ALA A 11 4.57 21.36 17.29
CA ALA A 11 4.31 20.10 16.61
C ALA A 11 4.40 20.37 15.11
N LEU A 12 5.49 19.95 14.46
CA LEU A 12 5.52 19.80 13.01
C LEU A 12 4.56 18.66 12.65
N THR A 13 3.32 19.00 12.36
CA THR A 13 2.55 18.20 11.42
C THR A 13 3.27 18.34 10.08
N ALA A 14 3.79 17.22 9.57
CA ALA A 14 4.24 17.15 8.18
C ALA A 14 3.00 17.28 7.30
N LEU A 15 2.59 18.52 7.04
CA LEU A 15 1.79 18.85 5.87
C LEU A 15 2.63 18.39 4.68
N SER A 16 2.24 17.28 4.06
CA SER A 16 2.67 16.95 2.71
C SER A 16 2.27 18.14 1.84
N THR A 17 3.22 19.02 1.53
CA THR A 17 3.03 19.99 0.47
C THR A 17 2.86 19.17 -0.79
N ALA A 18 1.64 19.11 -1.33
CA ALA A 18 1.39 18.46 -2.62
C ALA A 18 2.40 19.07 -3.61
N GLN A 19 3.32 18.24 -4.11
CA GLN A 19 4.33 18.68 -5.05
C GLN A 19 3.61 19.14 -6.33
N GLU A 20 4.02 20.28 -6.89
CA GLU A 20 3.44 20.76 -8.15
C GLU A 20 3.62 19.68 -9.25
N PRO A 21 2.60 19.50 -10.12
CA PRO A 21 2.68 18.53 -11.20
C PRO A 21 3.78 18.95 -12.20
N ILE A 22 4.43 17.94 -12.77
CA ILE A 22 5.45 18.12 -13.80
C ILE A 22 4.76 18.55 -15.09
N LYS A 23 5.14 19.70 -15.63
CA LYS A 23 4.57 20.21 -16.88
C LYS A 23 5.27 19.58 -18.08
N VAL A 24 4.51 18.82 -18.86
CA VAL A 24 5.01 18.09 -20.03
C VAL A 24 4.31 18.60 -21.29
N LEU A 25 5.11 18.97 -22.29
CA LEU A 25 4.60 19.23 -23.64
C LEU A 25 4.82 18.00 -24.53
N ILE A 26 3.76 17.39 -25.04
CA ILE A 26 3.83 16.41 -26.11
C ILE A 26 3.90 17.14 -27.45
N VAL A 27 4.97 16.89 -28.21
CA VAL A 27 5.15 17.39 -29.58
C VAL A 27 4.73 16.30 -30.56
N SER A 28 3.67 16.58 -31.33
CA SER A 28 3.04 15.68 -32.29
C SER A 28 2.64 16.42 -33.58
N GLY A 29 1.80 15.82 -34.41
CA GLY A 29 1.22 16.40 -35.63
C GLY A 29 1.76 15.81 -36.94
N ALA A 30 2.82 15.01 -36.90
CA ALA A 30 3.29 14.22 -38.03
C ALA A 30 4.23 13.10 -37.58
N ASN A 31 3.83 11.86 -37.87
CA ASN A 31 4.63 10.66 -37.65
C ASN A 31 4.31 9.67 -38.77
N ASN A 32 5.28 8.84 -39.16
CA ASN A 32 5.00 7.68 -40.02
C ASN A 32 4.11 6.64 -39.31
N HIS A 33 4.14 6.61 -37.97
CA HIS A 33 3.27 5.81 -37.12
C HIS A 33 1.90 6.49 -36.89
N ASP A 34 0.98 5.79 -36.22
CA ASP A 34 -0.38 6.30 -35.95
C ASP A 34 -0.41 7.35 -34.82
N TRP A 35 0.21 8.50 -35.04
CA TRP A 35 0.29 9.58 -34.04
C TRP A 35 -1.08 10.11 -33.59
N GLU A 36 -2.10 10.01 -34.45
CA GLU A 36 -3.48 10.37 -34.10
C GLU A 36 -4.03 9.48 -32.98
N TRP A 37 -3.47 8.28 -32.81
CA TRP A 37 -3.79 7.36 -31.72
C TRP A 37 -2.72 7.34 -30.61
N THR A 38 -1.42 7.31 -30.96
CA THR A 38 -0.34 7.22 -29.95
C THR A 38 -0.25 8.47 -29.09
N THR A 39 -0.48 9.66 -29.65
CA THR A 39 -0.43 10.91 -28.87
C THR A 39 -1.50 10.95 -27.77
N PRO A 40 -2.80 10.70 -28.03
CA PRO A 40 -3.79 10.54 -26.96
C PRO A 40 -3.46 9.41 -25.97
N SER A 41 -2.80 8.34 -26.42
CA SER A 41 -2.38 7.25 -25.54
C SER A 41 -1.28 7.70 -24.56
N LEU A 42 -0.26 8.41 -25.06
CA LEU A 42 0.82 8.98 -24.26
C LEU A 42 0.32 10.04 -23.27
N ASP A 43 -0.62 10.88 -23.69
CA ASP A 43 -1.33 11.80 -22.79
C ASP A 43 -2.02 11.02 -21.66
N ARG A 44 -2.84 10.01 -21.97
CA ARG A 44 -3.48 9.16 -20.95
C ARG A 44 -2.48 8.51 -20.01
N ILE A 45 -1.36 8.00 -20.51
CA ILE A 45 -0.31 7.36 -19.70
C ILE A 45 0.25 8.33 -18.64
N LEU A 46 0.55 9.56 -19.03
CA LEU A 46 1.08 10.58 -18.11
C LEU A 46 -0.02 11.12 -17.18
N SER A 47 -1.16 11.52 -17.76
CA SER A 47 -2.30 12.11 -17.08
C SER A 47 -3.06 11.15 -16.15
N ALA A 48 -2.87 9.82 -16.29
CA ALA A 48 -3.42 8.82 -15.36
C ALA A 48 -2.91 8.97 -13.92
N SER A 49 -1.85 9.75 -13.71
CA SER A 49 -1.44 10.18 -12.37
C SER A 49 -1.57 11.67 -12.18
N SER A 50 -1.79 12.08 -10.94
CA SER A 50 -1.64 13.47 -10.51
C SER A 50 -0.20 14.02 -10.58
N ARG A 51 0.77 13.26 -11.11
CA ARG A 51 2.18 13.66 -11.20
C ARG A 51 2.49 14.58 -12.38
N PHE A 52 1.70 14.54 -13.45
CA PHE A 52 1.96 15.26 -14.68
C PHE A 52 0.79 16.17 -15.05
N GLU A 53 1.11 17.33 -15.61
CA GLU A 53 0.20 18.22 -16.32
C GLU A 53 0.65 18.22 -17.78
N VAL A 54 -0.22 17.76 -18.69
CA VAL A 54 0.14 17.52 -20.09
C VAL A 54 -0.50 18.56 -21.00
N GLU A 55 0.31 19.16 -21.87
CA GLU A 55 -0.14 19.93 -23.02
C GLU A 55 0.30 19.23 -24.31
N VAL A 56 -0.49 19.33 -25.38
CA VAL A 56 -0.16 18.75 -26.69
C VAL A 56 -0.10 19.83 -27.76
N THR A 57 0.92 19.79 -28.61
CA THR A 57 0.98 20.60 -29.84
C THR A 57 1.04 19.72 -31.09
N PHE A 58 0.23 20.07 -32.09
CA PHE A 58 0.24 19.46 -33.43
C PHE A 58 0.91 20.35 -34.49
N GLU A 59 1.36 21.55 -34.11
CA GLU A 59 2.02 22.52 -34.99
C GLU A 59 3.35 22.98 -34.41
N PRO A 60 4.35 22.08 -34.24
CA PRO A 60 5.59 22.39 -33.53
C PRO A 60 6.36 23.57 -34.13
N ALA A 61 6.36 23.72 -35.45
CA ALA A 61 7.01 24.84 -36.14
C ALA A 61 6.48 26.22 -35.69
N LYS A 62 5.20 26.31 -35.31
CA LYS A 62 4.59 27.55 -34.79
C LYS A 62 4.72 27.65 -33.28
N TYR A 63 4.63 26.51 -32.59
CA TYR A 63 4.57 26.47 -31.14
C TYR A 63 5.93 26.73 -30.49
N LEU A 64 6.99 26.12 -31.02
CA LEU A 64 8.33 26.14 -30.43
C LEU A 64 9.10 27.46 -30.69
N VAL A 65 8.49 28.44 -31.37
CA VAL A 65 9.09 29.77 -31.61
C VAL A 65 9.11 30.66 -30.36
N ASP A 66 8.33 30.30 -29.34
CA ASP A 66 8.27 31.02 -28.06
C ASP A 66 9.16 30.33 -27.01
N LEU A 67 10.38 30.82 -26.86
CA LEU A 67 11.36 30.26 -25.91
C LEU A 67 10.91 30.39 -24.45
N ASP A 68 10.20 31.45 -24.08
CA ASP A 68 9.77 31.65 -22.70
C ASP A 68 8.65 30.68 -22.34
N ARG A 69 7.77 30.37 -23.30
CA ARG A 69 6.81 29.28 -23.14
C ARG A 69 7.50 27.93 -22.98
N LEU A 70 8.52 27.61 -23.79
CA LEU A 70 9.28 26.35 -23.65
C LEU A 70 9.91 26.21 -22.26
N ARG A 71 10.35 27.32 -21.66
CA ARG A 71 10.91 27.33 -20.29
C ARG A 71 9.88 27.12 -19.19
N SER A 72 8.59 27.22 -19.48
CA SER A 72 7.53 26.91 -18.51
C SER A 72 7.24 25.41 -18.38
N PHE A 73 7.77 24.59 -19.28
CA PHE A 73 7.70 23.13 -19.21
C PHE A 73 8.94 22.56 -18.53
N ASP A 74 8.76 21.44 -17.84
CA ASP A 74 9.86 20.69 -17.22
C ASP A 74 10.43 19.64 -18.19
N ALA A 75 9.59 19.09 -19.06
CA ALA A 75 9.99 18.17 -20.11
C ALA A 75 9.16 18.30 -21.39
N ILE A 76 9.75 17.87 -22.51
CA ILE A 76 9.07 17.62 -23.78
C ILE A 76 9.07 16.13 -24.06
N LEU A 77 7.93 15.57 -24.45
CA LEU A 77 7.83 14.22 -25.01
C LEU A 77 7.65 14.32 -26.53
N LEU A 78 8.52 13.66 -27.29
CA LEU A 78 8.48 13.66 -28.75
C LEU A 78 7.73 12.43 -29.27
N ASP A 79 6.61 12.68 -29.95
CA ASP A 79 5.86 11.74 -30.80
C ASP A 79 5.79 12.31 -32.22
N TYR A 80 6.95 12.59 -32.81
CA TYR A 80 7.05 13.33 -34.07
C TYR A 80 8.26 12.90 -34.91
N ASN A 81 8.05 12.65 -36.20
CA ASN A 81 9.13 12.50 -37.17
C ASN A 81 8.83 13.09 -38.57
N GLY A 82 7.93 14.08 -38.61
CA GLY A 82 7.59 14.83 -39.82
C GLY A 82 8.63 15.86 -40.27
N PRO A 83 8.21 16.89 -41.04
CA PRO A 83 9.09 17.94 -41.56
C PRO A 83 9.88 18.70 -40.48
N ARG A 84 11.05 19.22 -40.86
CA ARG A 84 11.86 20.14 -40.05
C ARG A 84 11.00 21.30 -39.53
N TRP A 85 11.14 21.65 -38.26
CA TRP A 85 10.37 22.74 -37.66
C TRP A 85 10.79 24.12 -38.17
N GLY A 86 12.04 24.24 -38.65
CA GLY A 86 12.61 25.48 -39.14
C GLY A 86 13.04 26.43 -38.03
N GLU A 87 13.73 27.50 -38.40
CA GLU A 87 14.08 28.57 -37.46
C GLU A 87 12.89 29.54 -37.27
N PRO A 88 12.66 30.06 -36.06
CA PRO A 88 13.52 29.96 -34.87
C PRO A 88 13.23 28.76 -33.95
N ALA A 89 12.25 27.91 -34.28
CA ALA A 89 11.78 26.82 -33.43
C ALA A 89 12.91 25.83 -33.05
N GLU A 90 13.75 25.47 -34.01
CA GLU A 90 14.87 24.55 -33.81
C GLU A 90 15.93 25.08 -32.83
N SER A 91 16.36 26.34 -33.02
CA SER A 91 17.31 26.99 -32.13
C SER A 91 16.75 27.16 -30.71
N ASN A 92 15.47 27.54 -30.59
CA ASN A 92 14.81 27.70 -29.29
C ASN A 92 14.69 26.37 -28.54
N PHE A 93 14.29 25.30 -29.23
CA PHE A 93 14.24 23.96 -28.65
C PHE A 93 15.61 23.55 -28.08
N LEU A 94 16.68 23.64 -28.88
CA LEU A 94 18.02 23.29 -28.43
C LEU A 94 18.50 24.19 -27.28
N THR A 95 18.15 25.48 -27.32
CA THR A 95 18.48 26.43 -26.24
C THR A 95 17.79 26.06 -24.93
N ALA A 96 16.51 25.69 -24.98
CA ALA A 96 15.75 25.27 -23.81
C ALA A 96 16.31 23.96 -23.22
N VAL A 97 16.56 22.95 -24.07
CA VAL A 97 17.15 21.67 -23.67
C VAL A 97 18.50 21.88 -22.98
N ARG A 98 19.43 22.59 -23.63
CA ARG A 98 20.76 22.85 -23.07
C ARG A 98 20.72 23.66 -21.77
N SER A 99 19.63 24.39 -21.54
CA SER A 99 19.40 25.16 -20.30
C SER A 99 18.76 24.36 -19.17
N GLY A 100 18.20 23.17 -19.45
CA GLY A 100 17.66 22.28 -18.41
C GLY A 100 16.34 21.58 -18.75
N LEU A 101 15.70 21.90 -19.88
CA LEU A 101 14.46 21.23 -20.30
C LEU A 101 14.73 19.75 -20.60
N GLY A 102 13.97 18.85 -19.97
CA GLY A 102 14.05 17.40 -20.21
C GLY A 102 13.46 17.01 -21.56
N VAL A 103 13.93 15.90 -22.14
CA VAL A 103 13.37 15.34 -23.39
C VAL A 103 13.15 13.84 -23.27
N SER A 104 11.92 13.40 -23.54
CA SER A 104 11.55 12.00 -23.73
C SER A 104 11.38 11.72 -25.23
N VAL A 105 12.22 10.86 -25.79
CA VAL A 105 12.17 10.43 -27.20
C VAL A 105 11.53 9.05 -27.25
N VAL A 106 10.37 8.94 -27.91
CA VAL A 106 9.59 7.69 -27.92
C VAL A 106 9.53 7.10 -29.32
N HIS A 107 9.86 5.81 -29.42
CA HIS A 107 9.78 5.01 -30.64
C HIS A 107 10.36 5.74 -31.87
N ALA A 108 9.53 5.94 -32.89
CA ALA A 108 9.90 6.50 -34.17
C ALA A 108 10.22 8.00 -34.15
N ALA A 109 10.12 8.69 -33.00
CA ALA A 109 10.68 10.03 -32.87
C ALA A 109 12.19 10.04 -33.15
N ASN A 110 12.90 8.94 -32.87
CA ASN A 110 14.32 8.82 -33.23
C ASN A 110 14.60 8.72 -34.74
N ASN A 111 13.56 8.62 -35.58
CA ASN A 111 13.67 8.66 -37.04
C ASN A 111 13.82 10.10 -37.55
N ALA A 112 13.41 11.08 -36.75
CA ALA A 112 13.23 12.45 -37.19
C ALA A 112 14.52 13.09 -37.71
N PHE A 113 14.33 14.05 -38.62
CA PHE A 113 15.31 15.04 -39.04
C PHE A 113 16.69 14.51 -39.51
N PRO A 114 16.76 13.57 -40.48
CA PRO A 114 18.04 13.19 -41.09
C PRO A 114 18.87 14.42 -41.51
N GLY A 115 20.12 14.49 -41.05
CA GLY A 115 21.04 15.59 -41.33
C GLY A 115 21.01 16.75 -40.31
N TRP A 116 20.07 16.77 -39.35
CA TRP A 116 20.15 17.69 -38.22
C TRP A 116 21.09 17.14 -37.15
N GLN A 117 22.39 17.40 -37.31
CA GLN A 117 23.43 16.83 -36.45
C GLN A 117 23.20 17.07 -34.95
N ALA A 118 22.68 18.24 -34.57
CA ALA A 118 22.42 18.55 -33.17
C ALA A 118 21.34 17.64 -32.56
N TYR A 119 20.26 17.34 -33.31
CA TYR A 119 19.22 16.43 -32.85
C TYR A 119 19.66 14.98 -32.88
N GLU A 120 20.36 14.57 -33.95
CA GLU A 120 20.94 13.23 -34.05
C GLU A 120 21.91 12.95 -32.89
N SER A 121 22.73 13.93 -32.53
CA SER A 121 23.63 13.83 -31.36
C SER A 121 22.83 13.78 -30.06
N MET A 122 21.75 14.59 -29.94
CA MET A 122 20.87 14.62 -28.77
C MET A 122 20.22 13.26 -28.50
N VAL A 123 19.60 12.66 -29.52
CA VAL A 123 18.90 11.37 -29.45
C VAL A 123 19.88 10.19 -29.37
N CYS A 124 21.03 10.33 -30.02
CA CYS A 124 22.17 9.41 -30.01
C CYS A 124 21.96 8.07 -30.74
N HIS A 125 20.79 7.43 -30.61
CA HIS A 125 20.41 6.24 -31.37
C HIS A 125 19.28 6.52 -32.34
N CYS A 126 19.61 6.70 -33.61
CA CYS A 126 18.65 7.07 -34.64
C CYS A 126 18.34 5.93 -35.61
N TRP A 127 17.10 5.89 -36.08
CA TRP A 127 16.73 5.04 -37.21
C TRP A 127 17.31 5.60 -38.51
N ARG A 128 18.20 4.85 -39.15
CA ARG A 128 18.95 5.26 -40.34
C ARG A 128 19.13 4.05 -41.25
N LYS A 129 19.78 4.24 -42.40
CA LYS A 129 20.06 3.13 -43.32
C LYS A 129 20.89 2.05 -42.60
N GLY A 130 20.34 0.83 -42.48
CA GLY A 130 20.98 -0.30 -41.80
C GLY A 130 20.34 -0.70 -40.47
N THR A 131 19.45 0.14 -39.93
CA THR A 131 18.58 -0.19 -38.78
C THR A 131 17.42 -1.07 -39.25
N GLY A 132 16.79 -1.78 -38.31
CA GLY A 132 15.67 -2.67 -38.61
C GLY A 132 14.87 -3.05 -37.37
N HIS A 133 13.84 -3.86 -37.59
CA HIS A 133 13.13 -4.58 -36.54
C HIS A 133 12.76 -5.97 -37.06
N GLY A 134 12.55 -6.92 -36.15
CA GLY A 134 11.92 -8.20 -36.46
C GLY A 134 10.40 -8.06 -36.69
N ARG A 135 9.67 -9.17 -36.81
CA ARG A 135 8.20 -9.13 -36.73
C ARG A 135 7.74 -8.64 -35.36
N PHE A 136 6.53 -8.09 -35.25
CA PHE A 136 5.90 -7.81 -33.97
C PHE A 136 5.77 -9.11 -33.14
N HIS A 137 6.30 -9.13 -31.91
CA HIS A 137 6.28 -10.29 -31.02
C HIS A 137 6.48 -9.88 -29.56
N PRO A 138 6.07 -10.70 -28.58
CA PRO A 138 6.44 -10.48 -27.19
C PRO A 138 7.94 -10.77 -26.97
N PHE A 139 8.63 -9.90 -26.23
CA PHE A 139 10.01 -10.10 -25.79
C PHE A 139 10.24 -9.51 -24.40
N ASP A 140 11.28 -9.99 -23.72
CA ASP A 140 11.66 -9.49 -22.40
C ASP A 140 12.62 -8.30 -22.53
N VAL A 141 12.46 -7.28 -21.68
CA VAL A 141 13.41 -6.17 -21.54
C VAL A 141 14.08 -6.29 -20.18
N ARG A 142 15.38 -6.56 -20.20
CA ARG A 142 16.21 -6.70 -19.01
C ARG A 142 16.71 -5.34 -18.55
N VAL A 143 16.53 -5.04 -17.28
CA VAL A 143 17.17 -3.89 -16.62
C VAL A 143 18.65 -4.22 -16.38
N GLU A 144 19.53 -3.40 -16.95
CA GLU A 144 20.99 -3.56 -16.85
C GLU A 144 21.59 -2.74 -15.71
N ASP A 145 21.07 -1.52 -15.49
CA ASP A 145 21.49 -0.65 -14.39
C ASP A 145 20.35 -0.47 -13.39
N ARG A 146 20.48 -1.06 -12.20
CA ARG A 146 19.52 -0.92 -11.10
C ARG A 146 19.84 0.23 -10.15
N SER A 147 20.87 1.03 -10.41
CA SER A 147 21.17 2.24 -9.63
C SER A 147 20.51 3.49 -10.20
N HIS A 148 20.21 3.49 -11.50
CA HIS A 148 19.59 4.62 -12.18
C HIS A 148 18.15 4.88 -11.68
N PRO A 149 17.72 6.15 -11.45
CA PRO A 149 16.39 6.46 -10.92
C PRO A 149 15.22 5.84 -11.68
N ILE A 150 15.30 5.80 -13.02
CA ILE A 150 14.26 5.17 -13.87
C ILE A 150 14.06 3.69 -13.50
N THR A 151 15.14 2.95 -13.28
CA THR A 151 15.13 1.48 -13.25
C THR A 151 15.32 0.89 -11.86
N ARG A 152 15.59 1.71 -10.84
CA ARG A 152 15.97 1.24 -9.50
C ARG A 152 14.96 0.30 -8.83
N THR A 153 13.67 0.51 -9.06
CA THR A 153 12.58 -0.40 -8.67
C THR A 153 11.67 -0.76 -9.83
N LEU A 154 12.19 -0.71 -11.06
CA LEU A 154 11.47 -1.24 -12.21
C LEU A 154 11.81 -2.73 -12.29
N PRO A 155 10.81 -3.64 -12.24
CA PRO A 155 11.03 -5.04 -12.60
C PRO A 155 11.52 -5.16 -14.03
N ASP A 156 12.13 -6.30 -14.38
CA ASP A 156 12.34 -6.60 -15.80
C ASP A 156 10.97 -6.65 -16.51
N LEU A 157 10.89 -6.18 -17.76
CA LEU A 157 9.65 -6.29 -18.52
C LEU A 157 9.55 -7.70 -19.07
N VAL A 158 8.42 -8.35 -18.86
CA VAL A 158 8.15 -9.73 -19.25
C VAL A 158 7.18 -9.74 -20.41
N ALA A 159 7.58 -10.38 -21.52
CA ALA A 159 6.76 -10.59 -22.70
C ALA A 159 6.06 -9.32 -23.24
N HIS A 160 6.76 -8.19 -23.21
CA HIS A 160 6.25 -6.92 -23.75
C HIS A 160 5.97 -7.07 -25.26
N PRO A 161 4.72 -6.88 -25.73
CA PRO A 161 4.35 -7.10 -27.12
C PRO A 161 4.68 -5.88 -27.99
N ASP A 162 5.74 -5.97 -28.80
CA ASP A 162 6.20 -4.79 -29.56
C ASP A 162 7.02 -5.16 -30.84
N GLU A 163 7.46 -4.15 -31.58
CA GLU A 163 8.56 -4.25 -32.55
C GLU A 163 9.91 -3.99 -31.86
N LEU A 164 10.78 -5.00 -31.78
CA LEU A 164 12.14 -4.84 -31.24
C LEU A 164 13.03 -4.17 -32.30
N TYR A 165 13.24 -2.86 -32.18
CA TYR A 165 14.20 -2.10 -32.98
C TYR A 165 15.63 -2.60 -32.70
N HIS A 166 16.39 -2.88 -33.76
CA HIS A 166 17.75 -3.39 -33.67
C HIS A 166 18.70 -2.65 -34.62
N ARG A 167 19.98 -2.64 -34.26
CA ARG A 167 21.06 -1.95 -34.99
C ARG A 167 20.83 -0.45 -35.12
N LEU A 168 20.14 0.20 -34.17
CA LEU A 168 19.98 1.65 -34.20
C LEU A 168 21.35 2.33 -34.34
N MET A 169 21.44 3.32 -35.23
CA MET A 169 22.72 3.91 -35.58
C MET A 169 23.17 4.84 -34.46
N HIS A 170 24.35 4.56 -33.91
CA HIS A 170 25.02 5.44 -32.98
C HIS A 170 25.56 6.67 -33.73
N MET A 171 25.03 7.85 -33.40
CA MET A 171 25.25 9.07 -34.17
C MET A 171 26.38 9.93 -33.58
N HIS A 172 27.30 10.42 -34.42
CA HIS A 172 28.24 11.49 -34.07
C HIS A 172 29.09 11.23 -32.79
N ASP A 173 29.40 9.96 -32.51
CA ASP A 173 30.18 9.52 -31.34
C ASP A 173 29.62 10.03 -29.99
N CYS A 174 28.31 10.27 -29.90
CA CYS A 174 27.66 10.76 -28.68
C CYS A 174 27.81 9.78 -27.50
N GLY A 175 28.14 10.27 -26.30
CA GLY A 175 28.08 9.44 -25.10
C GLY A 175 26.63 9.18 -24.66
N PHE A 176 26.33 7.95 -24.23
CA PHE A 176 25.04 7.55 -23.64
C PHE A 176 25.26 6.44 -22.60
N ASP A 177 24.32 6.32 -21.67
CA ASP A 177 24.22 5.20 -20.73
C ASP A 177 23.06 4.29 -21.16
N GLN A 178 23.35 3.01 -21.43
CA GLN A 178 22.33 1.99 -21.65
C GLN A 178 21.92 1.40 -20.30
N ILE A 179 20.65 1.58 -19.92
CA ILE A 179 20.14 1.12 -18.62
C ILE A 179 19.18 -0.06 -18.74
N ALA A 180 18.71 -0.38 -19.97
CA ALA A 180 17.95 -1.60 -20.25
C ALA A 180 18.20 -2.10 -21.68
N SER A 181 18.08 -3.41 -21.89
CA SER A 181 18.32 -4.07 -23.17
C SER A 181 17.35 -5.23 -23.43
N ALA A 182 17.17 -5.61 -24.70
CA ALA A 182 16.38 -6.79 -25.08
C ALA A 182 17.13 -7.66 -26.09
N PHE A 183 16.99 -8.98 -25.98
CA PHE A 183 17.63 -9.91 -26.91
C PHE A 183 16.84 -9.98 -28.22
N SER A 184 17.49 -9.61 -29.32
CA SER A 184 16.91 -9.62 -30.66
C SER A 184 17.00 -11.02 -31.28
N ASP A 185 15.96 -11.83 -31.09
CA ASP A 185 15.91 -13.23 -31.50
C ASP A 185 15.88 -13.41 -33.04
N PRO A 186 16.83 -14.15 -33.66
CA PRO A 186 16.79 -14.47 -35.08
C PRO A 186 15.50 -15.16 -35.54
N ALA A 187 14.83 -15.92 -34.67
CA ALA A 187 13.56 -16.60 -34.99
C ALA A 187 12.42 -15.61 -35.28
N THR A 188 12.55 -14.36 -34.84
CA THR A 188 11.61 -13.27 -35.09
C THR A 188 12.14 -12.26 -36.12
N GLY A 189 13.30 -12.55 -36.74
CA GLY A 189 13.96 -11.66 -37.69
C GLY A 189 15.03 -10.76 -37.06
N GLY A 190 15.41 -11.02 -35.81
CA GLY A 190 16.39 -10.26 -35.05
C GLY A 190 17.87 -10.53 -35.38
N THR A 191 18.74 -9.91 -34.61
CA THR A 191 20.19 -9.80 -34.87
C THR A 191 21.07 -10.82 -34.17
N ASN A 192 20.50 -11.62 -33.25
CA ASN A 192 21.24 -12.47 -32.31
C ASN A 192 22.11 -11.68 -31.32
N SER A 193 21.71 -10.45 -30.97
CA SER A 193 22.39 -9.61 -29.98
C SER A 193 21.40 -8.92 -29.04
N TYR A 194 21.91 -8.46 -27.90
CA TYR A 194 21.16 -7.54 -27.04
C TYR A 194 21.20 -6.14 -27.62
N GLU A 195 20.03 -5.52 -27.76
CA GLU A 195 19.84 -4.19 -28.33
C GLU A 195 19.40 -3.21 -27.23
N PRO A 196 19.84 -1.93 -27.27
CA PRO A 196 19.46 -0.95 -26.25
C PRO A 196 17.96 -0.61 -26.32
N MET A 197 17.24 -0.82 -25.21
CA MET A 197 15.80 -0.51 -25.10
C MET A 197 15.51 0.71 -24.24
N ILE A 198 16.43 1.09 -23.35
CA ILE A 198 16.37 2.36 -22.65
C ILE A 198 17.78 2.93 -22.59
N VAL A 199 17.95 4.12 -23.14
CA VAL A 199 19.19 4.88 -23.07
C VAL A 199 18.93 6.27 -22.49
N VAL A 200 19.90 6.77 -21.75
CA VAL A 200 19.85 8.10 -21.15
C VAL A 200 21.14 8.86 -21.43
N ARG A 201 21.05 10.19 -21.52
CA ARG A 201 22.23 11.06 -21.60
C ARG A 201 21.90 12.50 -21.21
N MET A 202 22.94 13.32 -21.13
CA MET A 202 22.85 14.76 -20.92
C MET A 202 23.11 15.52 -22.23
N GLU A 203 22.33 16.56 -22.49
CA GLU A 203 22.58 17.56 -23.54
C GLU A 203 22.62 18.94 -22.88
N GLY A 204 23.82 19.44 -22.59
CA GLY A 204 23.98 20.59 -21.69
C GLY A 204 23.46 20.25 -20.28
N LYS A 205 22.47 21.01 -19.79
CA LYS A 205 21.77 20.74 -18.53
C LYS A 205 20.52 19.85 -18.70
N GLY A 206 20.06 19.64 -19.94
CA GLY A 206 18.87 18.85 -20.23
C GLY A 206 19.16 17.36 -20.12
N ARG A 207 18.20 16.61 -19.58
CA ARG A 207 18.23 15.15 -19.49
C ARG A 207 17.44 14.55 -20.64
N ILE A 208 18.06 13.63 -21.36
CA ILE A 208 17.47 12.96 -22.51
C ILE A 208 17.19 11.50 -22.12
N PHE A 209 15.93 11.14 -22.13
CA PHE A 209 15.45 9.76 -22.03
C PHE A 209 15.02 9.30 -23.43
N HIS A 210 15.51 8.15 -23.87
CA HIS A 210 15.12 7.55 -25.15
C HIS A 210 14.78 6.08 -24.98
N THR A 211 13.61 5.71 -25.50
CA THR A 211 13.18 4.32 -25.66
C THR A 211 12.70 4.10 -27.09
N PRO A 212 13.15 3.04 -27.79
CA PRO A 212 12.62 2.67 -29.09
C PRO A 212 11.35 1.81 -28.98
N LEU A 213 10.85 1.53 -27.77
CA LEU A 213 9.59 0.81 -27.56
C LEU A 213 8.37 1.68 -27.91
N GLY A 214 7.22 1.06 -28.13
CA GLY A 214 5.93 1.73 -28.33
C GLY A 214 5.45 1.75 -29.77
N HIS A 215 5.52 0.61 -30.46
CA HIS A 215 5.09 0.52 -31.86
C HIS A 215 3.57 0.58 -32.04
N VAL A 216 3.10 1.45 -32.94
CA VAL A 216 1.70 1.44 -33.45
C VAL A 216 1.62 1.90 -34.91
N TRP A 217 1.28 0.98 -35.82
CA TRP A 217 0.89 1.31 -37.20
C TRP A 217 -0.57 1.71 -37.32
N LYS A 218 -0.90 2.52 -38.35
CA LYS A 218 -2.29 2.82 -38.72
C LYS A 218 -3.05 1.54 -39.07
N GLY A 219 -4.13 1.27 -38.33
CA GLY A 219 -4.92 0.04 -38.46
C GLY A 219 -4.24 -1.23 -37.93
N GLY A 220 -3.15 -1.07 -37.17
CA GLY A 220 -2.43 -2.15 -36.51
C GLY A 220 -2.96 -2.45 -35.10
N THR A 221 -2.20 -3.27 -34.37
CA THR A 221 -2.44 -3.53 -32.94
C THR A 221 -1.97 -2.35 -32.09
N HIS A 222 -2.61 -2.18 -30.93
CA HIS A 222 -2.25 -1.18 -29.92
C HIS A 222 -1.55 -1.80 -28.70
N ALA A 223 -1.28 -3.11 -28.75
CA ALA A 223 -0.84 -3.90 -27.60
C ALA A 223 0.42 -3.33 -26.90
N ALA A 224 1.36 -2.72 -27.63
CA ALA A 224 2.55 -2.10 -27.04
C ALA A 224 2.18 -0.96 -26.07
N HIS A 225 1.20 -0.14 -26.43
CA HIS A 225 0.72 0.97 -25.59
C HIS A 225 -0.30 0.55 -24.54
N GLU A 226 -1.01 -0.56 -24.75
CA GLU A 226 -1.94 -1.14 -23.78
C GLU A 226 -1.23 -1.91 -22.67
N ASP A 227 0.05 -2.27 -22.88
CA ASP A 227 0.90 -2.87 -21.85
C ASP A 227 1.27 -1.85 -20.76
N LEU A 228 0.91 -2.17 -19.51
CA LEU A 228 1.24 -1.38 -18.32
C LEU A 228 2.75 -1.19 -18.14
N GLN A 229 3.55 -2.13 -18.63
CA GLN A 229 5.00 -2.08 -18.61
C GLN A 229 5.56 -0.91 -19.41
N PHE A 230 5.03 -0.68 -20.61
CA PHE A 230 5.40 0.47 -21.43
C PHE A 230 4.93 1.78 -20.79
N ALA A 231 3.70 1.81 -20.28
CA ALA A 231 3.18 2.99 -19.59
C ALA A 231 4.09 3.43 -18.43
N GLU A 232 4.57 2.48 -17.61
CA GLU A 232 5.48 2.78 -16.51
C GLU A 232 6.85 3.26 -16.99
N VAL A 233 7.40 2.69 -18.07
CA VAL A 233 8.66 3.16 -18.69
C VAL A 233 8.54 4.61 -19.13
N ILE A 234 7.44 4.98 -19.80
CA ILE A 234 7.19 6.36 -20.26
C ILE A 234 7.06 7.32 -19.08
N ARG A 235 6.32 6.94 -18.04
CA ARG A 235 6.12 7.78 -16.85
C ARG A 235 7.45 8.03 -16.14
N ARG A 236 8.21 6.97 -15.83
CA ARG A 236 9.50 7.07 -15.14
C ARG A 236 10.55 7.81 -15.96
N GLY A 237 10.64 7.51 -17.25
CA GLY A 237 11.57 8.17 -18.16
C GLY A 237 11.31 9.68 -18.27
N THR A 238 10.04 10.07 -18.39
CA THR A 238 9.63 11.47 -18.46
C THR A 238 9.78 12.20 -17.13
N GLU A 239 9.47 11.55 -16.00
CA GLU A 239 9.73 12.12 -14.67
C GLU A 239 11.23 12.37 -14.45
N TRP A 240 12.08 11.41 -14.81
CA TRP A 240 13.52 11.57 -14.70
C TRP A 240 14.05 12.66 -15.65
N ALA A 241 13.57 12.72 -16.89
CA ALA A 241 13.94 13.78 -17.82
C ALA A 241 13.62 15.17 -17.21
N ALA A 242 12.42 15.32 -16.65
CA ALA A 242 11.97 16.55 -16.03
C ALA A 242 12.74 16.91 -14.73
N THR A 243 12.99 15.94 -13.85
CA THR A 243 13.38 16.23 -12.46
C THR A 243 14.75 15.72 -12.05
N GLY A 244 15.29 14.73 -12.78
CA GLY A 244 16.52 14.02 -12.45
C GLY A 244 16.36 12.85 -11.50
N ASP A 245 15.14 12.59 -11.04
CA ASP A 245 14.81 11.47 -10.14
C ASP A 245 13.44 10.86 -10.52
N VAL A 246 13.05 9.77 -9.87
CA VAL A 246 11.72 9.15 -9.97
C VAL A 246 11.17 8.94 -8.57
N ILE A 247 9.89 9.24 -8.32
CA ILE A 247 9.27 8.96 -7.01
C ILE A 247 8.74 7.54 -7.02
N ASP A 248 9.41 6.63 -6.32
CA ASP A 248 9.03 5.21 -6.24
C ASP A 248 8.75 4.73 -4.81
N GLY A 249 8.73 5.64 -3.84
CA GLY A 249 8.42 5.36 -2.43
C GLY A 249 9.49 4.57 -1.68
N THR A 250 10.70 4.41 -2.23
CA THR A 250 11.79 3.72 -1.50
C THR A 250 12.42 4.56 -0.39
N SER A 251 12.32 5.89 -0.48
CA SER A 251 12.76 6.84 0.54
C SER A 251 12.09 6.55 1.88
N ASN A 252 12.85 6.04 2.86
CA ASN A 252 12.42 5.69 4.23
C ASN A 252 11.59 4.40 4.41
N ALA A 253 11.45 3.56 3.37
CA ALA A 253 10.61 2.35 3.43
C ALA A 253 10.90 1.44 4.64
N ASN A 254 12.19 1.25 4.99
CA ASN A 254 12.61 0.33 6.06
C ASN A 254 12.99 1.07 7.34
N THR A 255 12.13 1.98 7.78
CA THR A 255 12.31 2.69 9.04
C THR A 255 11.07 2.54 9.91
N LEU A 256 11.28 2.57 11.22
CA LEU A 256 10.19 2.63 12.18
C LEU A 256 10.02 4.07 12.66
N THR A 257 8.78 4.51 12.82
CA THR A 257 8.49 5.75 13.55
C THR A 257 8.78 5.58 15.05
N SER A 258 8.83 6.68 15.78
CA SER A 258 8.95 6.65 17.24
C SER A 258 7.78 5.90 17.89
N THR A 259 6.55 6.12 17.38
CA THR A 259 5.34 5.42 17.83
C THR A 259 5.42 3.92 17.55
N GLN A 260 5.84 3.53 16.33
CA GLN A 260 6.00 2.12 15.98
C GLN A 260 6.99 1.41 16.92
N ARG A 261 8.15 2.01 17.19
CA ARG A 261 9.11 1.46 18.16
C ARG A 261 8.53 1.30 19.55
N LYS A 262 7.78 2.30 20.04
CA LYS A 262 7.15 2.26 21.37
C LYS A 262 6.06 1.20 21.48
N THR A 263 5.35 0.94 20.38
CA THR A 263 4.22 -0.02 20.30
C THR A 263 4.65 -1.40 19.83
N GLY A 264 5.93 -1.75 20.03
CA GLY A 264 6.44 -3.11 19.85
C GLY A 264 6.79 -3.52 18.43
N TRP A 265 6.71 -2.62 17.44
CA TRP A 265 7.10 -2.95 16.08
C TRP A 265 8.59 -3.14 15.93
N GLN A 266 8.96 -4.13 15.13
CA GLN A 266 10.32 -4.46 14.74
C GLN A 266 10.39 -4.63 13.23
N LEU A 267 11.52 -4.28 12.62
CA LEU A 267 11.74 -4.56 11.21
C LEU A 267 11.96 -6.06 11.02
N LEU A 268 11.14 -6.69 10.18
CA LEU A 268 11.38 -8.04 9.67
C LEU A 268 12.44 -8.03 8.55
N PHE A 269 12.55 -6.89 7.85
CA PHE A 269 13.57 -6.64 6.85
C PHE A 269 14.19 -5.26 7.07
N ASP A 270 15.52 -5.20 7.12
CA ASP A 270 16.29 -3.99 7.44
C ASP A 270 16.58 -3.09 6.22
N GLY A 271 16.20 -3.54 5.01
CA GLY A 271 16.51 -2.87 3.75
C GLY A 271 17.95 -3.05 3.25
N LYS A 272 18.77 -3.86 3.94
CA LYS A 272 20.23 -3.92 3.70
C LYS A 272 20.75 -5.34 3.53
N SER A 273 20.15 -6.32 4.21
CA SER A 273 20.69 -7.67 4.27
C SER A 273 19.61 -8.74 4.38
N LEU A 274 19.99 -9.98 4.07
CA LEU A 274 19.15 -11.17 4.27
C LEU A 274 19.43 -11.86 5.61
N ALA A 275 20.01 -11.16 6.59
CA ALA A 275 20.51 -11.78 7.83
C ALA A 275 19.43 -12.51 8.64
N GLY A 276 18.18 -12.03 8.60
CA GLY A 276 17.02 -12.65 9.28
C GLY A 276 16.39 -13.82 8.52
N TRP A 277 16.92 -14.16 7.34
CA TRP A 277 16.31 -15.09 6.40
C TRP A 277 17.21 -16.31 6.12
N GLU A 278 16.59 -17.42 5.76
CA GLU A 278 17.24 -18.68 5.40
C GLU A 278 16.46 -19.41 4.29
N ASN A 279 17.11 -20.36 3.60
CA ASN A 279 16.44 -21.24 2.66
C ASN A 279 15.75 -22.42 3.38
N ALA A 280 15.07 -23.30 2.64
CA ALA A 280 14.37 -24.46 3.19
C ALA A 280 15.26 -25.46 3.97
N LYS A 281 16.59 -25.37 3.86
CA LYS A 281 17.57 -26.21 4.57
C LYS A 281 18.17 -25.54 5.80
N GLY A 282 17.75 -24.30 6.12
CA GLY A 282 18.37 -23.50 7.19
C GLY A 282 19.71 -22.89 6.80
N GLU A 283 20.01 -22.81 5.50
CA GLU A 283 21.25 -22.22 4.98
C GLU A 283 21.00 -20.80 4.44
N ALA A 284 22.07 -20.15 3.98
CA ALA A 284 21.93 -18.84 3.34
C ALA A 284 20.94 -18.86 2.15
N PRO A 285 20.17 -17.78 1.94
CA PRO A 285 19.29 -17.66 0.79
C PRO A 285 20.00 -17.87 -0.55
N GLY A 286 19.29 -18.45 -1.52
CA GLY A 286 19.82 -18.62 -2.88
C GLY A 286 20.02 -17.28 -3.59
N ALA A 287 20.93 -17.24 -4.57
CA ALA A 287 21.38 -16.00 -5.25
C ALA A 287 20.27 -15.24 -6.02
N GLY A 288 19.12 -15.87 -6.26
CA GLY A 288 17.96 -15.19 -6.83
C GLY A 288 17.22 -14.29 -5.84
N TRP A 289 17.43 -14.43 -4.53
CA TRP A 289 16.99 -13.46 -3.52
C TRP A 289 18.07 -12.40 -3.32
N GLN A 290 17.72 -11.14 -3.57
CA GLN A 290 18.64 -10.01 -3.59
C GLN A 290 18.10 -8.85 -2.76
N VAL A 291 19.01 -8.03 -2.22
CA VAL A 291 18.66 -6.73 -1.65
C VAL A 291 19.06 -5.65 -2.65
N VAL A 292 18.08 -4.94 -3.19
CA VAL A 292 18.27 -3.93 -4.24
C VAL A 292 17.51 -2.68 -3.85
N ASN A 293 18.20 -1.56 -3.69
CA ASN A 293 17.62 -0.24 -3.37
C ASN A 293 16.68 -0.23 -2.15
N GLY A 294 17.06 -0.93 -1.09
CA GLY A 294 16.22 -1.03 0.10
C GLY A 294 15.09 -2.04 -0.02
N CYS A 295 14.98 -2.80 -1.10
CA CYS A 295 13.93 -3.78 -1.31
C CYS A 295 14.50 -5.21 -1.32
N LEU A 296 13.71 -6.14 -0.79
CA LEU A 296 13.93 -7.57 -0.91
C LEU A 296 13.31 -8.04 -2.23
N ARG A 297 14.13 -8.54 -3.14
CA ARG A 297 13.74 -8.90 -4.51
C ARG A 297 13.98 -10.39 -4.75
N ARG A 298 12.99 -11.10 -5.30
CA ARG A 298 13.20 -12.38 -5.97
C ARG A 298 13.39 -12.09 -7.46
N ALA A 299 14.65 -12.14 -7.92
CA ALA A 299 15.02 -11.89 -9.31
C ALA A 299 14.89 -13.16 -10.16
N THR A 300 15.36 -14.29 -9.66
CA THR A 300 15.36 -15.59 -10.33
C THR A 300 15.04 -16.71 -9.35
N ALA A 301 14.82 -17.92 -9.86
CA ALA A 301 14.52 -19.08 -9.01
C ALA A 301 15.65 -19.35 -8.01
N ALA A 302 15.31 -19.44 -6.74
CA ALA A 302 16.22 -19.57 -5.62
C ALA A 302 15.66 -20.43 -4.46
N GLY A 303 14.45 -20.96 -4.60
CA GLY A 303 13.70 -21.63 -3.54
C GLY A 303 13.03 -20.66 -2.58
N ASN A 304 12.11 -21.18 -1.76
CA ASN A 304 11.39 -20.37 -0.78
C ASN A 304 12.33 -19.79 0.29
N LEU A 305 12.00 -18.60 0.75
CA LEU A 305 12.75 -17.85 1.76
C LEU A 305 11.98 -17.85 3.08
N PHE A 306 12.62 -18.26 4.17
CA PHE A 306 12.02 -18.41 5.49
C PHE A 306 12.64 -17.45 6.49
N THR A 307 11.85 -16.93 7.41
CA THR A 307 12.39 -16.26 8.59
C THR A 307 13.07 -17.28 9.50
N LYS A 308 14.23 -16.94 10.06
CA LYS A 308 14.90 -17.77 11.08
C LYS A 308 14.07 -17.88 12.36
N THR A 309 13.36 -16.79 12.68
CA THR A 309 12.45 -16.72 13.82
C THR A 309 11.11 -17.36 13.50
N LYS A 310 10.55 -18.09 14.46
CA LYS A 310 9.17 -18.59 14.42
C LYS A 310 8.27 -17.62 15.16
N TYR A 311 7.11 -17.34 14.60
CA TYR A 311 6.15 -16.39 15.15
C TYR A 311 4.84 -17.11 15.48
N THR A 312 4.22 -16.69 16.58
CA THR A 312 2.90 -17.16 17.03
C THR A 312 1.79 -16.25 16.50
N ASP A 313 1.11 -15.52 17.39
CA ASP A 313 0.29 -14.35 17.09
C ASP A 313 1.19 -13.16 16.76
N PHE A 314 0.83 -12.47 15.69
CA PHE A 314 1.55 -11.29 15.22
C PHE A 314 0.64 -10.40 14.37
N GLU A 315 1.10 -9.18 14.21
CA GLU A 315 0.65 -8.28 13.17
C GLU A 315 1.85 -7.92 12.30
N LEU A 316 1.75 -8.24 11.01
CA LEU A 316 2.78 -8.03 10.00
C LEU A 316 2.24 -7.00 9.01
N GLU A 317 2.98 -5.93 8.80
CA GLU A 317 2.77 -4.96 7.73
C GLU A 317 3.94 -5.06 6.75
N PHE A 318 3.63 -5.01 5.46
CA PHE A 318 4.63 -5.03 4.39
C PHE A 318 4.07 -4.37 3.14
N GLU A 319 4.96 -3.94 2.27
CA GLU A 319 4.61 -3.51 0.92
C GLU A 319 5.18 -4.51 -0.07
N PHE A 320 4.44 -4.78 -1.15
CA PHE A 320 4.91 -5.64 -2.22
C PHE A 320 4.58 -5.05 -3.60
N GLN A 321 5.35 -5.47 -4.60
CA GLN A 321 5.14 -5.19 -6.02
C GLN A 321 5.49 -6.45 -6.81
N VAL A 322 4.71 -6.74 -7.85
CA VAL A 322 4.93 -7.90 -8.73
C VAL A 322 5.30 -7.44 -10.15
N ALA A 323 6.16 -8.20 -10.82
CA ALA A 323 6.32 -8.10 -12.27
C ALA A 323 5.11 -8.71 -12.99
N ALA A 324 4.97 -8.43 -14.29
CA ALA A 324 3.95 -9.08 -15.10
C ALA A 324 4.08 -10.61 -15.02
N GLN A 325 2.94 -11.30 -14.95
CA GLN A 325 2.84 -12.77 -14.87
C GLN A 325 3.44 -13.40 -13.59
N ALA A 326 3.89 -12.62 -12.61
CA ALA A 326 4.53 -13.17 -11.42
C ALA A 326 3.53 -13.84 -10.48
N ASN A 327 4.00 -14.88 -9.78
CA ASN A 327 3.25 -15.64 -8.80
C ASN A 327 4.14 -15.94 -7.59
N SER A 328 3.66 -15.55 -6.42
CA SER A 328 4.33 -15.66 -5.14
C SER A 328 3.26 -15.79 -4.04
N GLY A 329 3.71 -15.77 -2.79
CA GLY A 329 2.86 -15.79 -1.63
C GLY A 329 3.66 -15.50 -0.38
N LEU A 330 3.00 -14.89 0.60
CA LEU A 330 3.52 -14.80 1.96
C LEU A 330 2.79 -15.83 2.82
N LYS A 331 3.47 -16.93 3.14
CA LYS A 331 2.96 -17.93 4.07
C LYS A 331 3.42 -17.63 5.49
N TYR A 332 2.64 -18.05 6.47
CA TYR A 332 2.96 -17.83 7.87
C TYR A 332 2.52 -19.02 8.71
N ARG A 333 3.10 -19.13 9.91
CA ARG A 333 2.94 -20.31 10.78
C ARG A 333 3.23 -21.61 10.01
N VAL A 334 4.27 -21.56 9.18
CA VAL A 334 4.60 -22.64 8.24
C VAL A 334 5.05 -23.88 9.00
N GLN A 335 4.62 -25.04 8.51
CA GLN A 335 4.99 -26.35 9.01
C GLN A 335 5.62 -27.17 7.88
N HIS A 336 6.65 -27.94 8.22
CA HIS A 336 7.20 -28.95 7.32
C HIS A 336 6.43 -30.26 7.51
N THR A 337 5.92 -30.81 6.42
CA THR A 337 5.27 -32.12 6.37
C THR A 337 6.11 -33.07 5.51
N THR A 338 5.74 -34.34 5.48
CA THR A 338 6.36 -35.33 4.59
C THR A 338 6.13 -35.03 3.11
N SER A 339 5.11 -34.23 2.77
CA SER A 339 4.73 -33.88 1.39
C SER A 339 5.08 -32.45 0.98
N GLY A 340 5.74 -31.68 1.84
CA GLY A 340 6.19 -30.32 1.53
C GLY A 340 6.04 -29.36 2.71
N VAL A 341 5.68 -28.12 2.42
CA VAL A 341 5.38 -27.11 3.45
C VAL A 341 3.91 -26.73 3.40
N ILE A 342 3.28 -26.65 4.55
CA ILE A 342 1.89 -26.19 4.69
C ILE A 342 1.84 -24.98 5.62
N GLY A 343 0.88 -24.11 5.38
CA GLY A 343 0.62 -22.93 6.21
C GLY A 343 -0.38 -22.03 5.50
N PRO A 344 -1.16 -21.23 6.25
CA PRO A 344 -1.91 -20.12 5.68
C PRO A 344 -1.04 -19.26 4.77
N GLU A 345 -1.63 -18.77 3.69
CA GLU A 345 -0.92 -18.03 2.63
C GLU A 345 -1.72 -16.80 2.25
N PHE A 346 -1.11 -15.63 2.44
CA PHE A 346 -1.52 -14.40 1.77
C PHE A 346 -1.00 -14.50 0.33
N GLN A 347 -1.93 -14.66 -0.61
CA GLN A 347 -1.61 -14.87 -2.00
C GLN A 347 -1.08 -13.59 -2.67
N ILE A 348 -0.02 -13.68 -3.50
CA ILE A 348 0.61 -12.51 -4.15
C ILE A 348 0.91 -12.85 -5.61
N LEU A 349 0.18 -12.27 -6.55
CA LEU A 349 0.41 -12.49 -7.99
C LEU A 349 -0.04 -11.28 -8.82
N ASP A 350 0.27 -11.34 -10.11
CA ASP A 350 -0.39 -10.52 -11.12
C ASP A 350 -1.77 -11.10 -11.46
N ASP A 351 -2.82 -10.56 -10.82
CA ASP A 351 -4.20 -11.00 -11.05
C ASP A 351 -4.66 -10.70 -12.49
N THR A 352 -4.09 -9.70 -13.16
CA THR A 352 -4.51 -9.30 -14.51
C THR A 352 -4.10 -10.35 -15.54
N PHE A 353 -2.96 -11.00 -15.33
CA PHE A 353 -2.54 -12.14 -16.15
C PHE A 353 -3.27 -13.45 -15.74
N HIS A 354 -3.57 -13.60 -14.46
CA HIS A 354 -4.17 -14.80 -13.89
C HIS A 354 -5.70 -14.70 -13.68
N GLU A 355 -6.38 -13.85 -14.44
CA GLU A 355 -7.82 -13.57 -14.29
C GLU A 355 -8.74 -14.81 -14.38
N ASN A 356 -8.25 -15.87 -15.03
CA ASN A 356 -8.98 -17.14 -15.20
C ASN A 356 -8.87 -18.09 -14.00
N LEU A 357 -8.04 -17.78 -13.00
CA LEU A 357 -7.98 -18.57 -11.78
C LEU A 357 -9.25 -18.38 -10.94
N PRO A 358 -9.67 -19.39 -10.15
CA PRO A 358 -10.71 -19.21 -9.15
C PRO A 358 -10.39 -18.02 -8.24
N SER A 359 -11.38 -17.20 -7.90
CA SER A 359 -11.19 -15.97 -7.12
C SER A 359 -10.43 -16.17 -5.81
N LYS A 360 -10.63 -17.32 -5.13
CA LYS A 360 -9.90 -17.73 -3.92
C LYS A 360 -8.40 -18.00 -4.12
N GLN A 361 -7.91 -18.00 -5.35
CA GLN A 361 -6.50 -18.15 -5.72
C GLN A 361 -5.88 -16.83 -6.22
N LEU A 362 -6.65 -15.74 -6.26
CA LEU A 362 -6.18 -14.40 -6.58
C LEU A 362 -5.61 -13.69 -5.34
N SER A 363 -4.86 -12.62 -5.56
CA SER A 363 -4.06 -11.96 -4.52
C SER A 363 -4.85 -11.52 -3.30
N ALA A 364 -4.20 -11.44 -2.14
CA ALA A 364 -4.77 -11.17 -0.82
C ALA A 364 -5.76 -12.22 -0.27
N SER A 365 -6.22 -13.17 -1.09
CA SER A 365 -7.01 -14.31 -0.61
C SER A 365 -6.21 -15.14 0.40
N LEU A 366 -6.92 -15.84 1.29
CA LEU A 366 -6.32 -16.96 1.99
C LEU A 366 -6.30 -18.14 1.04
N TYR A 367 -5.13 -18.35 0.42
CA TYR A 367 -4.98 -19.11 -0.81
C TYR A 367 -5.81 -20.40 -0.86
N ASP A 368 -6.67 -20.49 -1.87
CA ASP A 368 -7.55 -21.62 -2.21
C ASP A 368 -8.59 -22.00 -1.15
N VAL A 369 -8.68 -21.27 -0.04
CA VAL A 369 -9.65 -21.48 1.05
C VAL A 369 -10.68 -20.36 1.11
N ILE A 370 -10.26 -19.10 1.23
CA ILE A 370 -11.18 -17.95 1.39
C ILE A 370 -10.82 -16.86 0.38
N THR A 371 -11.80 -16.48 -0.43
CA THR A 371 -11.71 -15.36 -1.39
C THR A 371 -11.55 -14.04 -0.66
N ALA A 372 -10.60 -13.21 -1.10
CA ALA A 372 -10.49 -11.83 -0.66
C ALA A 372 -11.61 -10.96 -1.27
N ASP A 373 -12.35 -10.24 -0.42
CA ASP A 373 -13.34 -9.24 -0.82
C ASP A 373 -12.66 -7.90 -1.14
N LYS A 374 -12.04 -7.81 -2.31
CA LYS A 374 -11.31 -6.61 -2.78
C LYS A 374 -12.01 -5.97 -3.97
N SER A 375 -11.94 -4.64 -4.04
CA SER A 375 -12.62 -3.85 -5.08
C SER A 375 -11.94 -3.86 -6.45
N THR A 376 -10.62 -4.12 -6.49
CA THR A 376 -9.83 -4.11 -7.73
C THR A 376 -8.84 -5.28 -7.78
N PRO A 377 -8.55 -5.82 -8.97
CA PRO A 377 -7.46 -6.77 -9.16
C PRO A 377 -6.10 -6.13 -8.83
N ILE A 378 -5.18 -6.94 -8.31
CA ILE A 378 -3.79 -6.54 -8.10
C ILE A 378 -3.03 -6.75 -9.41
N GLY A 379 -2.56 -5.66 -10.01
CA GLY A 379 -1.77 -5.69 -11.25
C GLY A 379 -0.27 -5.52 -11.01
N PRO A 380 0.54 -5.65 -12.07
CA PRO A 380 1.99 -5.53 -11.95
C PRO A 380 2.43 -4.07 -11.78
N LEU A 381 3.69 -3.89 -11.39
CA LEU A 381 4.41 -2.60 -11.35
C LEU A 381 3.88 -1.56 -10.35
N ARG A 382 2.85 -1.88 -9.57
CA ARG A 382 2.37 -1.03 -8.47
C ARG A 382 2.76 -1.60 -7.11
N TRP A 383 3.15 -0.70 -6.21
CA TRP A 383 3.31 -1.02 -4.79
C TRP A 383 1.94 -1.10 -4.11
N HIS A 384 1.70 -2.19 -3.40
CA HIS A 384 0.52 -2.40 -2.57
C HIS A 384 0.91 -2.55 -1.10
N GLN A 385 0.11 -1.97 -0.22
CA GLN A 385 0.26 -2.13 1.23
C GLN A 385 -0.53 -3.35 1.69
N ALA A 386 0.13 -4.28 2.36
CA ALA A 386 -0.50 -5.48 2.88
C ALA A 386 -0.31 -5.59 4.40
N ARG A 387 -1.31 -6.18 5.06
CA ARG A 387 -1.23 -6.52 6.47
C ARG A 387 -1.83 -7.89 6.74
N VAL A 388 -1.11 -8.70 7.51
CA VAL A 388 -1.54 -10.01 7.99
C VAL A 388 -1.61 -9.96 9.51
N VAL A 389 -2.74 -10.35 10.07
CA VAL A 389 -2.96 -10.42 11.51
C VAL A 389 -3.28 -11.85 11.89
N THR A 390 -2.61 -12.37 12.92
CA THR A 390 -2.92 -13.67 13.50
C THR A 390 -3.12 -13.56 15.01
N ARG A 391 -4.24 -14.10 15.53
CA ARG A 391 -4.62 -14.04 16.95
C ARG A 391 -5.31 -15.35 17.37
N GLY A 392 -4.58 -16.24 18.04
CA GLY A 392 -5.02 -17.62 18.27
C GLY A 392 -5.43 -18.26 16.94
N ASN A 393 -6.71 -18.60 16.81
CA ASN A 393 -7.28 -19.18 15.58
C ASN A 393 -7.77 -18.14 14.56
N HIS A 394 -7.76 -16.86 14.91
CA HIS A 394 -8.26 -15.81 14.00
C HIS A 394 -7.16 -15.32 13.06
N ILE A 395 -7.51 -15.18 11.79
CA ILE A 395 -6.65 -14.70 10.71
C ILE A 395 -7.34 -13.54 10.00
N GLU A 396 -6.60 -12.47 9.72
CA GLU A 396 -7.05 -11.38 8.86
C GLU A 396 -6.02 -11.06 7.78
N HIS A 397 -6.50 -10.76 6.58
CA HIS A 397 -5.72 -10.17 5.50
C HIS A 397 -6.29 -8.81 5.13
N TRP A 398 -5.39 -7.84 4.96
CA TRP A 398 -5.71 -6.49 4.51
C TRP A 398 -4.85 -6.14 3.29
N ILE A 399 -5.44 -5.39 2.36
CA ILE A 399 -4.74 -4.83 1.20
C ILE A 399 -5.19 -3.38 0.98
N ASP A 400 -4.22 -2.47 0.80
CA ASP A 400 -4.43 -1.04 0.58
C ASP A 400 -5.40 -0.38 1.58
N GLY A 401 -5.33 -0.81 2.85
CA GLY A 401 -6.16 -0.30 3.94
C GLY A 401 -7.54 -0.96 4.08
N GLN A 402 -7.93 -1.88 3.19
CA GLN A 402 -9.18 -2.62 3.24
C GLN A 402 -8.99 -4.01 3.88
N LEU A 403 -9.85 -4.38 4.84
CA LEU A 403 -9.95 -5.76 5.34
C LEU A 403 -10.64 -6.61 4.27
N VAL A 404 -9.96 -7.65 3.79
CA VAL A 404 -10.45 -8.47 2.68
C VAL A 404 -10.63 -9.95 3.02
N VAL A 405 -9.99 -10.44 4.09
CA VAL A 405 -10.25 -11.76 4.67
C VAL A 405 -10.29 -11.63 6.18
N SER A 406 -11.26 -12.28 6.82
CA SER A 406 -11.36 -12.45 8.28
C SER A 406 -11.93 -13.83 8.57
N ALA A 407 -11.19 -14.67 9.31
CA ALA A 407 -11.55 -16.07 9.49
C ALA A 407 -11.09 -16.66 10.81
N ASP A 408 -11.99 -17.37 11.50
CA ASP A 408 -11.65 -18.27 12.60
C ASP A 408 -11.38 -19.67 12.04
N VAL A 409 -10.12 -20.13 12.10
CA VAL A 409 -9.71 -21.42 11.54
C VAL A 409 -10.31 -22.63 12.29
N SER A 410 -10.89 -22.42 13.47
CA SER A 410 -11.58 -23.46 14.23
C SER A 410 -13.08 -23.55 13.93
N GLY A 411 -13.66 -22.57 13.22
CA GLY A 411 -15.09 -22.54 12.91
C GLY A 411 -15.50 -23.45 11.76
N ASP A 412 -16.77 -23.87 11.77
CA ASP A 412 -17.35 -24.79 10.77
C ASP A 412 -17.23 -24.24 9.34
N GLN A 413 -17.44 -22.93 9.15
CA GLN A 413 -17.31 -22.28 7.84
C GLN A 413 -15.89 -22.44 7.26
N PHE A 414 -14.87 -22.30 8.09
CA PHE A 414 -13.49 -22.49 7.66
C PHE A 414 -13.21 -23.96 7.32
N GLN A 415 -13.71 -24.89 8.14
CA GLN A 415 -13.50 -26.32 7.92
C GLN A 415 -14.20 -26.79 6.64
N GLU A 416 -15.39 -26.28 6.34
CA GLU A 416 -16.07 -26.52 5.08
C GLU A 416 -15.28 -25.97 3.89
N ALA A 417 -14.81 -24.72 3.98
CA ALA A 417 -13.97 -24.11 2.95
C ALA A 417 -12.67 -24.90 2.71
N ARG A 418 -12.03 -25.40 3.78
CA ARG A 418 -10.84 -26.27 3.71
C ARG A 418 -11.15 -27.57 2.98
N LEU A 419 -12.26 -28.24 3.30
CA LEU A 419 -12.69 -29.48 2.63
C LEU A 419 -12.98 -29.27 1.13
N ASN A 420 -13.34 -28.05 0.74
CA ASN A 420 -13.55 -27.62 -0.64
C ASN A 420 -12.29 -26.98 -1.30
N SER A 421 -11.11 -27.19 -0.72
CA SER A 421 -9.82 -26.68 -1.21
C SER A 421 -8.83 -27.81 -1.52
N LYS A 422 -7.66 -27.46 -2.05
CA LYS A 422 -6.50 -28.37 -2.16
C LYS A 422 -6.05 -28.93 -0.82
N PHE A 423 -6.40 -28.28 0.29
CA PHE A 423 -6.06 -28.69 1.65
C PHE A 423 -7.05 -29.67 2.28
N LYS A 424 -8.00 -30.23 1.52
CA LYS A 424 -8.99 -31.20 2.02
C LYS A 424 -8.38 -32.40 2.77
N ASN A 425 -7.20 -32.85 2.32
CA ASN A 425 -6.47 -33.98 2.92
C ASN A 425 -5.43 -33.55 3.98
N HIS A 426 -5.35 -32.26 4.30
CA HIS A 426 -4.47 -31.69 5.32
C HIS A 426 -5.30 -31.25 6.53
N GLU A 427 -5.61 -32.20 7.41
CA GLU A 427 -6.38 -31.92 8.63
C GLU A 427 -5.67 -30.98 9.60
N ASP A 428 -4.35 -30.85 9.47
CA ASP A 428 -3.46 -29.97 10.23
C ASP A 428 -3.28 -28.56 9.61
N PHE A 429 -3.88 -28.31 8.44
CA PHE A 429 -3.80 -27.01 7.78
C PHE A 429 -4.34 -25.89 8.68
N ALA A 430 -3.56 -24.80 8.78
CA ALA A 430 -3.83 -23.62 9.60
C ALA A 430 -3.94 -23.86 11.13
N LYS A 431 -3.70 -25.08 11.64
CA LYS A 431 -3.78 -25.39 13.08
C LYS A 431 -2.51 -25.04 13.87
N ALA A 432 -1.35 -24.90 13.21
CA ALA A 432 -0.13 -24.48 13.90
C ALA A 432 -0.34 -23.12 14.56
N GLN A 433 0.05 -23.04 15.83
CA GLN A 433 0.04 -21.80 16.59
C GLN A 433 1.37 -21.05 16.49
N ALA A 434 2.41 -21.66 15.90
CA ALA A 434 3.71 -21.05 15.70
C ALA A 434 4.42 -21.60 14.45
N GLY A 435 5.20 -20.77 13.76
CA GLY A 435 6.05 -21.18 12.65
C GLY A 435 6.74 -19.99 11.97
N PRO A 436 7.69 -20.22 11.06
CA PRO A 436 8.31 -19.13 10.32
C PRO A 436 7.30 -18.47 9.37
N ILE A 437 7.62 -17.23 8.98
CA ILE A 437 7.04 -16.57 7.80
C ILE A 437 7.89 -16.99 6.59
N MET A 438 7.23 -17.23 5.46
CA MET A 438 7.87 -17.71 4.24
C MET A 438 7.44 -16.84 3.06
N LEU A 439 8.41 -16.35 2.29
CA LEU A 439 8.17 -15.79 0.96
C LEU A 439 8.35 -16.88 -0.07
N GLN A 440 7.33 -17.08 -0.89
CA GLN A 440 7.29 -18.15 -1.87
C GLN A 440 8.14 -17.79 -3.10
N ASP A 441 8.85 -18.78 -3.63
CA ASP A 441 9.40 -18.74 -4.97
C ASP A 441 8.51 -19.57 -5.89
N HIS A 442 7.67 -18.90 -6.68
CA HIS A 442 6.68 -19.57 -7.54
C HIS A 442 6.50 -18.94 -8.92
N GLY A 443 7.57 -18.32 -9.44
CA GLY A 443 7.63 -17.79 -10.81
C GLY A 443 7.50 -16.27 -10.90
N GLY A 444 8.24 -15.68 -11.84
CA GLY A 444 8.28 -14.23 -12.02
C GLY A 444 9.03 -13.47 -10.92
N GLU A 445 9.16 -12.17 -11.12
CA GLU A 445 9.88 -11.28 -10.22
C GLU A 445 8.91 -10.64 -9.21
N VAL A 446 9.30 -10.62 -7.93
CA VAL A 446 8.51 -10.00 -6.85
C VAL A 446 9.42 -9.22 -5.90
N TRP A 447 8.89 -8.11 -5.39
CA TRP A 447 9.59 -7.17 -4.53
C TRP A 447 8.83 -6.96 -3.24
N TYR A 448 9.57 -6.80 -2.14
CA TYR A 448 9.05 -6.52 -0.82
C TYR A 448 9.85 -5.40 -0.17
N ARG A 449 9.18 -4.56 0.62
CA ARG A 449 9.81 -3.55 1.48
C ARG A 449 8.92 -3.23 2.67
N SER A 450 9.40 -2.37 3.56
CA SER A 450 8.61 -1.89 4.70
C SER A 450 8.10 -3.04 5.59
N MET A 451 8.79 -4.19 5.57
CA MET A 451 8.35 -5.39 6.28
C MET A 451 8.63 -5.21 7.76
N ARG A 452 7.58 -5.04 8.54
CA ARG A 452 7.63 -4.84 9.99
C ARG A 452 6.59 -5.69 10.67
N LEU A 453 6.94 -6.18 11.84
CA LEU A 453 6.09 -7.07 12.62
C LEU A 453 6.10 -6.63 14.07
N ARG A 454 4.95 -6.77 14.73
CA ARG A 454 4.84 -6.81 16.19
C ARG A 454 4.27 -8.15 16.62
N SER A 455 4.90 -8.80 17.60
CA SER A 455 4.46 -10.09 18.13
C SER A 455 3.42 -9.91 19.24
N SER A 456 2.63 -10.93 19.55
CA SER A 456 1.78 -10.90 20.74
C SER A 456 2.55 -10.82 22.07
N GLU A 457 3.81 -11.21 22.10
CA GLU A 457 4.69 -11.00 23.27
C GLU A 457 4.95 -9.51 23.51
N SER A 458 4.94 -8.69 22.45
CA SER A 458 4.91 -7.22 22.56
C SER A 458 3.53 -6.66 22.96
N LEU A 459 2.49 -7.51 22.97
CA LEU A 459 1.20 -7.26 23.60
C LEU A 459 1.15 -7.85 25.02
N ALA A 460 2.29 -7.97 25.71
CA ALA A 460 2.32 -8.36 27.12
C ALA A 460 1.41 -7.41 27.90
N LYS A 461 0.24 -7.93 28.26
CA LYS A 461 -0.83 -7.19 28.90
C LYS A 461 -0.65 -7.27 30.41
N LYS A 462 -0.46 -6.13 31.07
CA LYS A 462 -0.47 -6.06 32.53
C LYS A 462 -1.91 -5.79 32.96
N GLU A 463 -2.50 -6.70 33.72
CA GLU A 463 -3.81 -6.45 34.33
C GLU A 463 -3.70 -5.29 35.32
N VAL A 464 -4.59 -4.31 35.17
CA VAL A 464 -4.74 -3.16 36.04
C VAL A 464 -6.01 -3.35 36.85
N SER A 465 -5.86 -3.32 38.18
CA SER A 465 -7.04 -3.36 39.05
C SER A 465 -7.82 -2.07 38.92
N LEU A 466 -9.05 -2.16 38.44
CA LEU A 466 -10.00 -1.03 38.39
C LEU A 466 -10.66 -0.75 39.74
N PHE A 467 -10.37 -1.57 40.76
CA PHE A 467 -10.99 -1.48 42.08
C PHE A 467 -9.92 -1.49 43.17
N GLN A 468 -10.05 -0.57 44.12
CA GLN A 468 -9.11 -0.43 45.26
C GLN A 468 -9.72 -0.90 46.60
N GLY A 469 -10.85 -1.61 46.56
CA GLY A 469 -11.60 -2.08 47.72
C GLY A 469 -12.96 -2.64 47.33
N ASP A 470 -13.93 -2.62 48.25
CA ASP A 470 -15.32 -3.06 48.01
C ASP A 470 -16.23 -1.95 47.47
N GLY A 471 -15.78 -0.70 47.47
CA GLY A 471 -16.52 0.48 47.03
C GLY A 471 -16.19 0.94 45.61
N LEU A 472 -16.43 2.22 45.31
CA LEU A 472 -16.12 2.85 44.02
C LEU A 472 -14.82 3.67 44.08
N GLU A 473 -13.91 3.35 45.00
CA GLU A 473 -12.60 4.00 45.08
C GLU A 473 -11.84 3.85 43.76
N GLY A 474 -11.25 4.95 43.27
CA GLY A 474 -10.64 5.01 41.93
C GLY A 474 -11.60 5.41 40.81
N TRP A 475 -12.90 5.59 41.13
CA TRP A 475 -13.91 6.10 40.20
C TRP A 475 -14.49 7.43 40.68
N THR A 476 -14.75 8.33 39.74
CA THR A 476 -15.31 9.65 39.98
C THR A 476 -16.64 9.79 39.22
N PRO A 477 -17.75 10.10 39.92
CA PRO A 477 -19.02 10.37 39.25
C PRO A 477 -19.08 11.81 38.74
N THR A 478 -19.65 11.99 37.55
CA THR A 478 -20.03 13.28 36.98
C THR A 478 -21.51 13.23 36.59
N GLY A 479 -22.30 14.23 36.98
CA GLY A 479 -23.75 14.25 36.77
C GLY A 479 -24.54 13.73 37.98
N ASP A 480 -25.82 13.44 37.75
CA ASP A 480 -26.80 13.22 38.83
C ASP A 480 -27.11 11.75 39.10
N ALA A 481 -26.67 10.82 38.25
CA ALA A 481 -26.96 9.39 38.42
C ALA A 481 -26.46 8.85 39.77
N ALA A 482 -27.23 7.93 40.34
CA ALA A 482 -26.81 7.17 41.51
C ALA A 482 -25.95 5.99 41.08
N TRP A 483 -24.82 5.81 41.75
CA TRP A 483 -23.86 4.74 41.48
C TRP A 483 -23.68 3.87 42.72
N THR A 484 -23.81 2.57 42.56
CA THR A 484 -23.54 1.59 43.62
C THR A 484 -22.73 0.44 43.05
N ARG A 485 -21.97 -0.24 43.91
CA ARG A 485 -21.21 -1.43 43.55
C ARG A 485 -21.56 -2.59 44.46
N HIS A 486 -21.68 -3.78 43.89
CA HIS A 486 -21.83 -5.05 44.59
C HIS A 486 -20.86 -6.07 43.98
N GLY A 487 -19.79 -6.39 44.71
CA GLY A 487 -18.74 -7.30 44.20
C GLY A 487 -18.04 -6.75 42.97
N ASP A 488 -18.18 -7.43 41.84
CA ASP A 488 -17.63 -7.04 40.53
C ASP A 488 -18.62 -6.23 39.67
N THR A 489 -19.81 -5.95 40.20
CA THR A 489 -20.91 -5.34 39.46
C THR A 489 -21.12 -3.89 39.88
N ILE A 490 -20.99 -2.97 38.94
CA ILE A 490 -21.33 -1.56 39.05
C ILE A 490 -22.76 -1.36 38.52
N ILE A 491 -23.58 -0.65 39.27
CA ILE A 491 -24.96 -0.32 38.91
C ILE A 491 -25.08 1.20 38.83
N GLY A 492 -25.48 1.69 37.65
CA GLY A 492 -25.79 3.09 37.40
C GLY A 492 -27.29 3.27 37.24
N LYS A 493 -27.88 4.19 38.03
CA LYS A 493 -29.32 4.47 38.02
C LYS A 493 -29.59 5.95 37.79
N VAL A 494 -30.48 6.24 36.85
CA VAL A 494 -30.94 7.60 36.56
C VAL A 494 -31.59 8.21 37.83
N LYS A 495 -31.15 9.39 38.25
CA LYS A 495 -31.71 10.16 39.39
C LYS A 495 -32.14 11.59 39.00
N GLY A 496 -31.80 12.04 37.79
CA GLY A 496 -32.06 13.37 37.24
C GLY A 496 -32.12 13.34 35.71
N GLY A 497 -32.39 14.49 35.09
CA GLY A 497 -32.66 14.59 33.64
C GLY A 497 -31.43 14.72 32.74
N GLY A 498 -30.21 14.82 33.29
CA GLY A 498 -28.96 14.98 32.52
C GLY A 498 -28.20 13.67 32.32
N GLN A 499 -27.34 13.62 31.29
CA GLN A 499 -26.39 12.53 31.11
C GLN A 499 -25.38 12.50 32.28
N SER A 500 -25.03 11.30 32.73
CA SER A 500 -24.12 11.09 33.85
C SER A 500 -23.09 10.02 33.52
N PHE A 501 -21.91 10.14 34.10
CA PHE A 501 -20.78 9.25 33.86
C PHE A 501 -20.14 8.84 35.18
N LEU A 502 -19.62 7.62 35.24
CA LEU A 502 -18.70 7.18 36.27
C LEU A 502 -17.39 6.85 35.58
N HIS A 503 -16.35 7.63 35.82
CA HIS A 503 -15.07 7.48 35.14
C HIS A 503 -13.95 7.10 36.07
N THR A 504 -12.97 6.37 35.55
CA THR A 504 -11.70 6.10 36.23
C THR A 504 -10.96 7.40 36.55
N ALA A 505 -10.20 7.41 37.66
CA ALA A 505 -9.34 8.52 38.04
C ALA A 505 -8.05 8.56 37.20
N ASP A 506 -7.57 7.38 36.80
CA ASP A 506 -6.39 7.23 35.96
C ASP A 506 -6.75 7.31 34.46
N GLU A 507 -5.78 7.72 33.66
CA GLU A 507 -5.87 7.74 32.21
C GLU A 507 -5.05 6.62 31.59
N TYR A 508 -5.52 6.10 30.46
CA TYR A 508 -4.92 4.97 29.76
C TYR A 508 -4.67 5.32 28.30
N GLN A 509 -3.52 4.85 27.77
CA GLN A 509 -3.14 5.04 26.37
C GLN A 509 -3.52 3.81 25.54
N ASP A 510 -2.70 2.78 25.64
CA ASP A 510 -2.88 1.52 24.92
C ASP A 510 -3.37 0.47 25.91
N PHE A 511 -4.60 0.02 25.70
CA PHE A 511 -5.23 -0.93 26.61
C PHE A 511 -6.26 -1.82 25.92
N LEU A 512 -6.57 -2.91 26.62
CA LEU A 512 -7.74 -3.74 26.41
C LEU A 512 -8.67 -3.57 27.61
N PHE A 513 -9.88 -3.09 27.37
CA PHE A 513 -10.97 -3.06 28.34
C PHE A 513 -12.03 -4.11 28.00
N GLU A 514 -12.46 -4.87 28.99
CA GLU A 514 -13.54 -5.85 28.86
C GLU A 514 -14.55 -5.64 29.98
N ALA A 515 -15.85 -5.74 29.67
CA ALA A 515 -16.91 -5.74 30.66
C ALA A 515 -18.15 -6.46 30.09
N GLU A 516 -18.97 -7.02 30.96
CA GLU A 516 -20.31 -7.48 30.58
C GLU A 516 -21.34 -6.43 30.96
N VAL A 517 -22.26 -6.10 30.05
CA VAL A 517 -23.28 -5.08 30.24
C VAL A 517 -24.67 -5.64 30.11
N TRP A 518 -25.56 -5.26 31.02
CA TRP A 518 -27.00 -5.53 30.91
C TRP A 518 -27.80 -4.25 31.13
N VAL A 519 -28.73 -4.00 30.22
CA VAL A 519 -29.65 -2.87 30.26
C VAL A 519 -31.00 -3.38 30.76
N GLU A 520 -31.33 -3.09 32.02
CA GLU A 520 -32.57 -3.58 32.67
C GLU A 520 -33.81 -2.85 32.15
N VAL A 521 -33.69 -1.53 31.94
CA VAL A 521 -34.75 -0.69 31.39
C VAL A 521 -34.20 0.00 30.15
N LYS A 522 -34.91 -0.09 29.02
CA LYS A 522 -34.51 0.53 27.74
C LYS A 522 -34.14 2.00 27.95
N GLY A 523 -32.85 2.30 27.80
CA GLY A 523 -32.26 3.63 27.84
C GLY A 523 -30.89 3.57 27.17
N ASN A 524 -30.51 4.64 26.46
CA ASN A 524 -29.21 4.71 25.81
C ASN A 524 -28.10 4.67 26.88
N SER A 525 -26.93 4.16 26.53
CA SER A 525 -25.75 4.10 27.38
C SER A 525 -24.51 3.99 26.50
N GLY A 526 -23.34 3.86 27.11
CA GLY A 526 -22.08 3.81 26.41
C GLY A 526 -20.93 3.49 27.35
N ILE A 527 -19.86 2.94 26.79
CA ILE A 527 -18.56 2.85 27.45
C ILE A 527 -17.64 3.87 26.76
N GLN A 528 -17.29 4.91 27.49
CA GLN A 528 -16.33 5.93 27.08
C GLN A 528 -14.90 5.39 27.23
N PHE A 529 -14.02 5.71 26.29
CA PHE A 529 -12.63 5.29 26.30
C PHE A 529 -11.73 6.34 25.66
N ARG A 530 -10.53 6.53 26.22
CA ARG A 530 -9.66 7.67 25.91
C ARG A 530 -10.39 9.02 25.99
N SER A 531 -11.26 9.15 26.99
CA SER A 531 -12.07 10.34 27.22
C SER A 531 -11.43 11.27 28.24
N TYR A 532 -11.81 12.54 28.18
CA TYR A 532 -11.34 13.61 29.06
C TYR A 532 -12.50 14.53 29.46
N LEU A 533 -12.29 15.37 30.48
CA LEU A 533 -13.25 16.38 30.90
C LEU A 533 -12.96 17.72 30.23
N LYS A 534 -13.75 18.08 29.21
CA LYS A 534 -13.74 19.43 28.62
C LYS A 534 -14.33 20.43 29.61
N ASP A 535 -13.60 21.52 29.81
CA ASP A 535 -13.90 22.57 30.79
C ASP A 535 -14.10 22.05 32.23
N GLY A 536 -13.52 20.89 32.54
CA GLY A 536 -13.64 20.21 33.84
C GLY A 536 -15.04 19.67 34.16
N LYS A 537 -15.95 19.62 33.17
CA LYS A 537 -17.36 19.25 33.41
C LYS A 537 -17.95 18.29 32.39
N ARG A 538 -17.67 18.47 31.10
CA ARG A 538 -18.28 17.66 30.03
C ARG A 538 -17.34 16.55 29.63
N VAL A 539 -17.81 15.30 29.64
CA VAL A 539 -17.06 14.17 29.09
C VAL A 539 -17.00 14.29 27.57
N CYS A 540 -15.79 14.19 27.03
CA CYS A 540 -15.48 14.19 25.60
C CYS A 540 -14.52 13.05 25.29
N GLY A 541 -14.70 12.35 24.17
CA GLY A 541 -13.82 11.26 23.74
C GLY A 541 -14.59 10.20 22.98
N TYR A 542 -13.97 9.04 22.78
CA TYR A 542 -14.61 7.92 22.09
C TYR A 542 -15.61 7.22 23.00
N GLN A 543 -16.72 6.76 22.41
CA GLN A 543 -17.75 5.96 23.06
C GLN A 543 -18.06 4.74 22.21
N ALA A 544 -17.95 3.55 22.82
CA ALA A 544 -18.61 2.37 22.31
C ALA A 544 -20.09 2.46 22.71
N GLU A 545 -20.96 2.68 21.72
CA GLU A 545 -22.39 2.92 21.96
C GLU A 545 -23.08 1.68 22.55
N ILE A 546 -24.06 1.89 23.44
CA ILE A 546 -24.98 0.86 23.91
C ILE A 546 -26.40 1.33 23.59
N ASP A 547 -26.89 0.90 22.44
CA ASP A 547 -28.19 1.28 21.90
C ASP A 547 -29.15 0.08 21.88
N PRO A 548 -30.08 -0.02 22.87
CA PRO A 548 -31.08 -1.08 22.94
C PRO A 548 -32.35 -0.78 22.10
N SER A 549 -32.35 0.28 21.28
CA SER A 549 -33.45 0.63 20.39
C SER A 549 -33.39 -0.18 19.08
N ASP A 550 -34.43 -0.05 18.25
CA ASP A 550 -34.51 -0.73 16.95
C ASP A 550 -33.44 -0.26 15.95
N ARG A 551 -32.74 0.84 16.24
CA ARG A 551 -31.57 1.30 15.47
C ARG A 551 -30.40 0.32 15.60
N SER A 552 -30.28 -0.34 16.76
CA SER A 552 -29.32 -1.42 17.01
C SER A 552 -27.85 -1.06 16.70
N TRP A 553 -27.41 0.14 17.09
CA TRP A 553 -26.03 0.61 16.84
C TRP A 553 -25.04 0.31 17.96
N SER A 554 -25.39 -0.64 18.84
CA SER A 554 -24.52 -1.09 19.93
C SER A 554 -23.15 -1.56 19.39
N GLY A 555 -22.07 -0.97 19.90
CA GLY A 555 -20.70 -1.28 19.51
C GLY A 555 -20.13 -0.43 18.35
N GLY A 556 -20.94 0.46 17.77
CA GLY A 556 -20.42 1.54 16.92
C GLY A 556 -19.61 2.55 17.74
N ILE A 557 -18.71 3.29 17.09
CA ILE A 557 -17.87 4.29 17.74
C ILE A 557 -18.44 5.69 17.48
N PHE A 558 -18.91 6.32 18.56
CA PHE A 558 -19.38 7.70 18.62
C PHE A 558 -18.36 8.58 19.34
N CYS A 559 -18.29 9.88 19.03
CA CYS A 559 -17.49 10.83 19.81
C CYS A 559 -18.40 11.83 20.53
N GLU A 560 -18.41 11.83 21.87
CA GLU A 560 -19.39 12.56 22.70
C GLU A 560 -19.40 14.10 22.49
N CYS A 561 -18.29 14.64 21.99
CA CYS A 561 -18.13 16.06 21.70
C CYS A 561 -18.01 16.38 20.21
N ASP A 562 -18.28 15.39 19.37
CA ASP A 562 -18.28 15.50 17.92
C ASP A 562 -19.46 14.68 17.37
N ASN A 563 -19.22 13.76 16.44
CA ASN A 563 -20.25 12.95 15.79
C ASN A 563 -19.82 11.48 15.69
N TRP A 564 -20.62 10.67 14.97
CA TRP A 564 -20.30 9.30 14.61
C TRP A 564 -18.96 9.21 13.87
N ILE A 565 -18.12 8.28 14.32
CA ILE A 565 -16.85 7.93 13.68
C ILE A 565 -17.09 6.71 12.80
N GLN A 566 -17.75 5.71 13.38
CA GLN A 566 -18.20 4.51 12.67
C GLN A 566 -19.55 4.08 13.25
N ASP A 567 -20.61 4.26 12.45
CA ASP A 567 -21.93 3.68 12.74
C ASP A 567 -22.03 2.24 12.22
N LEU A 568 -23.18 1.60 12.45
CA LEU A 568 -23.45 0.21 12.03
C LEU A 568 -24.52 0.10 10.94
N LYS A 569 -24.80 1.19 10.21
CA LYS A 569 -25.92 1.23 9.25
C LYS A 569 -25.84 0.11 8.20
N ASP A 570 -24.64 -0.10 7.66
CA ASP A 570 -24.37 -1.04 6.57
C ASP A 570 -23.79 -2.38 7.08
N ASN A 571 -23.81 -2.63 8.39
CA ASN A 571 -23.29 -3.85 9.00
C ASN A 571 -24.37 -4.64 9.78
N PRO A 572 -25.20 -5.45 9.10
CA PRO A 572 -26.28 -6.19 9.74
C PRO A 572 -25.81 -7.21 10.78
N GLN A 573 -24.62 -7.81 10.59
CA GLN A 573 -24.06 -8.77 11.55
C GLN A 573 -23.68 -8.07 12.87
N ALA A 574 -23.02 -6.91 12.78
CA ALA A 574 -22.69 -6.12 13.96
C ALA A 574 -23.95 -5.61 14.69
N ARG A 575 -24.99 -5.16 13.95
CA ARG A 575 -26.27 -4.75 14.56
C ARG A 575 -26.97 -5.88 15.32
N ALA A 576 -26.74 -7.13 14.93
CA ALA A 576 -27.30 -8.30 15.62
C ALA A 576 -26.46 -8.77 16.82
N ALA A 577 -25.28 -8.18 17.06
CA ALA A 577 -24.35 -8.66 18.08
C ALA A 577 -24.86 -8.43 19.51
N PHE A 578 -25.56 -7.32 19.75
CA PHE A 578 -26.12 -6.98 21.06
C PHE A 578 -27.49 -7.65 21.27
N GLN A 579 -27.62 -8.40 22.37
CA GLN A 579 -28.80 -9.16 22.71
C GLN A 579 -29.58 -8.48 23.84
N LEU A 580 -30.83 -8.11 23.58
CA LEU A 580 -31.72 -7.53 24.59
C LEU A 580 -32.02 -8.51 25.72
N ASN A 581 -32.28 -7.98 26.92
CA ASN A 581 -32.63 -8.76 28.12
C ASN A 581 -31.58 -9.81 28.53
N SER A 582 -30.32 -9.58 28.19
CA SER A 582 -29.20 -10.48 28.51
C SER A 582 -27.92 -9.70 28.80
N TRP A 583 -26.93 -10.39 29.37
CA TRP A 583 -25.59 -9.84 29.52
C TRP A 583 -24.86 -9.88 28.19
N ASN A 584 -24.23 -8.76 27.82
CA ASN A 584 -23.48 -8.59 26.59
C ASN A 584 -22.02 -8.32 26.90
N ARG A 585 -21.11 -9.15 26.40
CA ARG A 585 -19.67 -8.97 26.62
C ARG A 585 -19.11 -7.96 25.63
N TYR A 586 -18.71 -6.79 26.13
CA TYR A 586 -17.96 -5.80 25.39
C TYR A 586 -16.46 -6.05 25.52
N ARG A 587 -15.75 -5.84 24.42
CA ARG A 587 -14.30 -5.84 24.34
C ARG A 587 -13.87 -4.61 23.54
N ILE A 588 -13.10 -3.72 24.16
CA ILE A 588 -12.60 -2.48 23.56
C ILE A 588 -11.08 -2.53 23.59
N GLU A 589 -10.44 -2.47 22.42
CA GLU A 589 -8.99 -2.53 22.28
C GLU A 589 -8.50 -1.24 21.62
N CYS A 590 -7.60 -0.54 22.30
CA CYS A 590 -6.97 0.68 21.84
C CYS A 590 -5.46 0.45 21.78
N LEU A 591 -4.86 0.58 20.59
CA LEU A 591 -3.43 0.34 20.39
C LEU A 591 -2.86 1.31 19.35
N GLY A 592 -2.11 2.32 19.80
CA GLY A 592 -1.76 3.46 18.96
C GLY A 592 -3.04 4.18 18.49
N SER A 593 -3.18 4.43 17.19
CA SER A 593 -4.43 4.94 16.60
C SER A 593 -5.46 3.85 16.29
N HIS A 594 -5.13 2.57 16.44
CA HIS A 594 -6.04 1.48 16.09
C HIS A 594 -7.06 1.23 17.20
N LEU A 595 -8.35 1.41 16.88
CA LEU A 595 -9.48 1.25 17.79
C LEU A 595 -10.34 0.09 17.33
N ARG A 596 -10.60 -0.87 18.21
CA ARG A 596 -11.47 -2.02 17.93
C ARG A 596 -12.48 -2.25 19.03
N VAL A 597 -13.71 -2.56 18.63
CA VAL A 597 -14.82 -2.92 19.53
C VAL A 597 -15.44 -4.23 19.05
N SER A 598 -15.71 -5.15 19.96
CA SER A 598 -16.55 -6.33 19.69
C SER A 598 -17.55 -6.58 20.80
N ILE A 599 -18.70 -7.15 20.42
CA ILE A 599 -19.78 -7.54 21.32
C ILE A 599 -20.06 -9.03 21.14
N ASN A 600 -20.05 -9.78 22.23
CA ASN A 600 -20.32 -11.23 22.22
C ASN A 600 -19.44 -12.00 21.22
N GLY A 601 -18.20 -11.52 21.02
CA GLY A 601 -17.24 -12.09 20.06
C GLY A 601 -17.38 -11.60 18.61
N ILE A 602 -18.44 -10.83 18.28
CA ILE A 602 -18.66 -10.28 16.95
C ILE A 602 -18.01 -8.89 16.85
N PRO A 603 -17.08 -8.65 15.91
CA PRO A 603 -16.52 -7.31 15.68
C PRO A 603 -17.60 -6.31 15.26
N THR A 604 -17.64 -5.15 15.92
CA THR A 604 -18.61 -4.08 15.64
C THR A 604 -17.95 -2.82 15.10
N ALA A 605 -16.73 -2.51 15.53
CA ALA A 605 -15.94 -1.41 14.98
C ALA A 605 -14.46 -1.76 14.89
N ASP A 606 -13.80 -1.27 13.85
CA ASP A 606 -12.38 -1.48 13.57
C ASP A 606 -11.88 -0.36 12.66
N LEU A 607 -11.17 0.62 13.25
CA LEU A 607 -10.74 1.82 12.53
C LEU A 607 -9.44 2.38 13.11
N HIS A 608 -8.74 3.20 12.33
CA HIS A 608 -7.61 3.99 12.81
C HIS A 608 -8.05 5.44 13.01
N ASP A 609 -7.91 5.96 14.23
CA ASP A 609 -8.19 7.34 14.59
C ASP A 609 -7.25 7.81 15.70
N ASP A 610 -6.56 8.92 15.45
CA ASP A 610 -5.50 9.47 16.29
C ASP A 610 -5.92 10.74 17.04
N ARG A 611 -7.20 11.11 17.05
CA ARG A 611 -7.70 12.30 17.76
C ARG A 611 -7.40 12.25 19.25
N PHE A 612 -7.54 11.07 19.87
CA PHE A 612 -7.27 10.86 21.28
C PHE A 612 -6.27 9.72 21.48
N ALA A 613 -5.10 10.06 22.00
CA ALA A 613 -4.03 9.10 22.29
C ALA A 613 -4.13 8.50 23.71
N SER A 614 -4.74 9.21 24.65
CA SER A 614 -4.95 8.77 26.03
C SER A 614 -6.24 9.35 26.63
N GLY A 615 -6.71 8.75 27.72
CA GLY A 615 -7.76 9.31 28.56
C GLY A 615 -8.37 8.25 29.47
N PHE A 616 -9.33 8.65 30.30
CA PHE A 616 -10.01 7.74 31.21
C PHE A 616 -11.01 6.84 30.48
N ILE A 617 -11.39 5.76 31.15
CA ILE A 617 -12.57 4.94 30.82
C ILE A 617 -13.75 5.43 31.65
N ALA A 618 -14.94 5.54 31.05
CA ALA A 618 -16.17 5.88 31.77
C ALA A 618 -17.39 5.02 31.39
N LEU A 619 -18.27 4.81 32.36
CA LEU A 619 -19.56 4.15 32.16
C LEU A 619 -20.64 5.23 32.11
N GLN A 620 -21.48 5.21 31.07
CA GLN A 620 -22.50 6.22 30.87
C GLN A 620 -23.88 5.73 31.35
N VAL A 621 -24.57 6.58 32.10
CA VAL A 621 -26.04 6.54 32.25
C VAL A 621 -26.60 7.75 31.52
N HIS A 622 -27.28 7.51 30.40
CA HIS A 622 -27.82 8.59 29.57
C HIS A 622 -28.99 9.31 30.26
N SER A 623 -29.24 10.57 29.87
CA SER A 623 -30.40 11.35 30.31
C SER A 623 -31.71 10.61 30.02
N GLY A 624 -32.62 10.53 30.99
CA GLY A 624 -33.91 9.86 30.83
C GLY A 624 -34.82 9.99 32.05
N ARG A 625 -36.00 9.36 32.01
CA ARG A 625 -36.96 9.33 33.14
C ARG A 625 -36.77 8.11 34.05
N LYS A 626 -36.30 7.00 33.49
CA LYS A 626 -36.01 5.73 34.18
C LYS A 626 -34.91 5.02 33.39
N GLY A 627 -33.94 4.44 34.08
CA GLY A 627 -32.85 3.68 33.48
C GLY A 627 -31.99 3.07 34.58
N THR A 628 -31.74 1.77 34.48
CA THR A 628 -30.78 1.05 35.31
C THR A 628 -29.89 0.24 34.37
N ILE A 629 -28.60 0.48 34.44
CA ILE A 629 -27.60 -0.20 33.63
C ILE A 629 -26.63 -0.90 34.59
N HIS A 630 -26.29 -2.14 34.26
CA HIS A 630 -25.41 -2.99 35.05
C HIS A 630 -24.16 -3.29 34.24
N TRP A 631 -22.99 -3.10 34.84
CA TRP A 631 -21.71 -3.50 34.28
C TRP A 631 -21.02 -4.44 35.26
N ARG A 632 -20.73 -5.66 34.85
CA ARG A 632 -20.03 -6.63 35.70
C ARG A 632 -18.73 -7.09 35.06
N ASN A 633 -17.83 -7.59 35.89
CA ASN A 633 -16.51 -8.08 35.48
C ASN A 633 -15.69 -7.06 34.65
N PRO A 634 -15.65 -5.75 34.99
CA PRO A 634 -14.79 -4.84 34.26
C PRO A 634 -13.33 -5.21 34.51
N ARG A 635 -12.58 -5.46 33.43
CA ARG A 635 -11.16 -5.77 33.45
C ARG A 635 -10.43 -4.85 32.50
N LEU A 636 -9.27 -4.39 32.93
CA LEU A 636 -8.40 -3.55 32.14
C LEU A 636 -7.02 -4.17 32.06
N TYR A 637 -6.45 -4.17 30.87
CA TYR A 637 -5.08 -4.57 30.65
C TYR A 637 -4.35 -3.49 29.86
N GLU A 638 -3.27 -2.96 30.40
CA GLU A 638 -2.38 -2.06 29.67
C GLU A 638 -1.38 -2.86 28.83
N PHE A 639 -1.17 -2.43 27.60
CA PHE A 639 -0.10 -2.96 26.76
C PHE A 639 1.25 -2.40 27.22
N LYS A 640 2.29 -3.24 27.27
CA LYS A 640 3.64 -2.86 27.70
C LYS A 640 4.51 -2.26 26.61
#